data_AF-A0A8S1MYQ3-F1
#
_entry.id   AF-A0A8S1MYQ3-F1
#
_cell.length_a   1.000
_cell.length_b   1.000
_cell.length_c   1.000
_cell.angle_alpha   90.00
_cell.angle_beta   90.00
_cell.angle_gamma   90.00
#
_symmetry.space_group_name_H-M   'P 1'
#
loop_
_entity.id
_entity.type
_entity.pdbx_description
1 polymer ?
#
loop_
_entity_poly.entity_id
_entity_poly.type
_entity_poly.pdbx_seq_one_letter_code
_entity_poly.pdbx_strand_id
1 'polypeptide(L)'
;MKNRVPLREQKPFAHLQQKQDIKEEKGPANFVVPVQATNKRKSNLLNNKAFVAGIKKAWQTGNLALVHYDLQDFPDEIINIDTINLEGEEWWQKCPLTKLDLTNNNIQEIPIYDTLQDLQVLRLGNNKISRFHFDLTKQFQNLKSLTLQNNQLIEFSCRLDSIVELNLADNKLTAIDNLYFPNLELLDISNNQFSQLPSHLPPLIKKISAIGNKIQIIKQQDLIECKKLEDIQLSKNQIAFIEEGAFNNLIQLKILDLKENKLKYFTQGQLGTNHECLDSIQLSFNQLEVYNCYEGIQNISVLLLNNNKIKELHQEIINLKNLKTLDISNNDLGDLPSQLGFLAQLVRIQLEGNPLKCIRSNIRSAGALQLKKYLQQRTDDAAKLEVQADPKLKQQLYQSNNIWEEYLRNFLHKDELAIRQKNINQIDNCVFRLTNLIIIDFSQNNIEIIPDSIQQLQNLKKVCFNENKITQISLCLFNLRDLVELELRQNKIQFLPSKEQVYLPNLIHLDLGKNQLQKIPNFIPDLLKLRRLLLAYNQIDSIQSLLLKDSIIEVLDISNNSIDQLSDDIYFKMPNLQHLNLQNNNMRTFPTILGFMSLKTLQIDGNPTKLISRQIIDKGTVHILDYLAKKHPLNQIPPKISPIVIDDSVINNQSNMSQESTTKQRQIIQSGKSSTSSQMLVEETRQQRQYEQNKIIQEQTQQQQQYVDVGQLKIELQNLELKIKQLERELNENFSLNKFQIQEKRKFLQSLMLQRSAIIQQINGY
;
A
#
# COMPACT_ATOMS: atom_id res chain seq x y z
N MET A 1 -28.18 -21.14 58.45
CA MET A 1 -29.58 -20.98 58.88
C MET A 1 -29.82 -19.50 59.17
N LYS A 2 -30.95 -18.98 58.67
CA LYS A 2 -31.66 -17.73 59.02
C LYS A 2 -30.84 -16.57 59.60
N ASN A 3 -30.74 -15.47 58.86
CA ASN A 3 -30.93 -14.15 59.45
C ASN A 3 -31.64 -13.20 58.48
N ARG A 4 -32.72 -12.61 58.99
CA ARG A 4 -33.62 -11.66 58.34
C ARG A 4 -33.01 -10.25 58.37
N VAL A 5 -33.16 -9.50 57.28
CA VAL A 5 -33.16 -8.03 57.26
C VAL A 5 -34.28 -7.59 56.27
N PRO A 6 -35.06 -6.53 56.56
CA PRO A 6 -36.41 -6.37 56.01
C PRO A 6 -36.47 -5.63 54.67
N LEU A 7 -37.57 -5.88 53.96
CA LEU A 7 -38.00 -5.18 52.74
C LEU A 7 -38.13 -3.67 52.97
N ARG A 8 -37.53 -2.88 52.06
CA ARG A 8 -37.88 -1.50 51.79
C ARG A 8 -38.17 -1.35 50.30
N GLU A 9 -39.26 -0.64 50.06
CA GLU A 9 -39.92 -0.38 48.78
C GLU A 9 -38.99 0.23 47.74
N GLN A 10 -39.06 -0.32 46.52
CA GLN A 10 -38.46 0.27 45.32
C GLN A 10 -39.29 1.49 44.88
N LYS A 11 -38.68 2.67 44.93
CA LYS A 11 -39.01 3.81 44.05
C LYS A 11 -37.87 3.97 43.02
N PRO A 12 -38.17 4.26 41.75
CA PRO A 12 -37.17 4.32 40.69
C PRO A 12 -36.38 5.63 40.78
N PHE A 13 -35.05 5.54 40.81
CA PHE A 13 -34.15 6.68 40.73
C PHE A 13 -33.78 6.97 39.27
N ALA A 14 -33.87 8.26 38.96
CA ALA A 14 -33.65 8.90 37.68
C ALA A 14 -32.27 8.60 37.07
N HIS A 15 -32.27 8.37 35.77
CA HIS A 15 -31.06 8.37 34.95
C HIS A 15 -30.42 9.77 34.92
N LEU A 16 -29.18 9.82 35.40
CA LEU A 16 -28.21 10.88 35.16
C LEU A 16 -27.79 10.84 33.68
N GLN A 17 -28.35 11.73 32.86
CA GLN A 17 -27.75 12.08 31.57
C GLN A 17 -26.58 13.03 31.79
N GLN A 18 -25.37 12.55 31.51
CA GLN A 18 -24.19 13.39 31.34
C GLN A 18 -24.39 14.28 30.12
N LYS A 19 -24.40 15.59 30.33
CA LYS A 19 -24.23 16.59 29.27
C LYS A 19 -22.81 16.48 28.73
N GLN A 20 -22.67 16.06 27.48
CA GLN A 20 -21.49 16.35 26.67
C GLN A 20 -21.83 17.53 25.75
N ASP A 21 -21.10 18.62 25.93
CA ASP A 21 -21.15 19.80 25.09
C ASP A 21 -20.64 19.46 23.68
N ILE A 22 -21.54 19.48 22.70
CA ILE A 22 -21.19 19.55 21.28
C ILE A 22 -21.33 21.02 20.87
N LYS A 23 -20.21 21.60 20.44
CA LYS A 23 -20.16 22.95 19.86
C LYS A 23 -20.98 22.99 18.57
N GLU A 24 -22.09 23.69 18.59
CA GLU A 24 -22.83 24.07 17.38
C GLU A 24 -22.05 25.15 16.60
N GLU A 25 -21.70 24.84 15.35
CA GLU A 25 -21.37 25.84 14.36
C GLU A 25 -22.61 26.65 14.00
N LYS A 26 -22.50 27.98 14.10
CA LYS A 26 -23.58 28.93 13.81
C LYS A 26 -23.86 29.00 12.30
N GLY A 27 -24.98 28.43 11.86
CA GLY A 27 -25.68 28.79 10.62
C GLY A 27 -26.65 29.97 10.82
N PRO A 28 -27.10 30.64 9.74
CA PRO A 28 -27.80 31.92 9.86
C PRO A 28 -29.22 31.76 10.42
N ALA A 29 -29.65 32.78 11.17
CA ALA A 29 -30.87 32.81 11.97
C ALA A 29 -32.14 32.45 11.18
N ASN A 30 -32.77 31.33 11.55
CA ASN A 30 -34.16 31.02 11.18
C ASN A 30 -35.09 31.50 12.30
N PHE A 31 -36.03 32.38 11.93
CA PHE A 31 -37.13 32.78 12.79
C PHE A 31 -38.09 31.59 12.98
N VAL A 32 -38.24 31.12 14.23
CA VAL A 32 -39.27 30.16 14.65
C VAL A 32 -40.35 30.94 15.39
N VAL A 33 -41.61 30.81 14.98
CA VAL A 33 -42.76 31.42 15.69
C VAL A 33 -43.72 30.29 16.09
N PRO A 34 -44.15 30.21 17.37
CA PRO A 34 -45.12 29.22 17.81
C PRO A 34 -46.54 29.69 17.49
N VAL A 35 -47.41 28.79 17.04
CA VAL A 35 -48.85 29.05 16.89
C VAL A 35 -49.63 28.08 17.77
N GLN A 36 -50.58 28.62 18.53
CA GLN A 36 -51.49 27.86 19.38
C GLN A 36 -52.58 27.16 18.57
N ALA A 37 -52.85 25.93 18.96
CA ALA A 37 -53.81 25.01 18.36
C ALA A 37 -55.20 25.62 18.15
N THR A 38 -55.71 25.52 16.92
CA THR A 38 -57.16 25.49 16.69
C THR A 38 -57.50 24.35 15.73
N ASN A 39 -58.27 23.39 16.25
CA ASN A 39 -58.91 22.32 15.49
C ASN A 39 -59.83 22.92 14.41
N LYS A 40 -59.39 23.01 13.15
CA LYS A 40 -60.30 23.19 12.00
C LYS A 40 -59.79 22.46 10.76
N ARG A 41 -60.64 21.55 10.27
CA ARG A 41 -60.63 21.06 8.87
C ARG A 41 -60.59 22.28 7.93
N LYS A 42 -59.67 22.27 6.96
CA LYS A 42 -59.47 23.29 5.92
C LYS A 42 -59.39 24.74 6.45
N SER A 43 -58.34 25.07 7.21
CA SER A 43 -57.96 26.47 7.38
C SER A 43 -57.42 26.99 6.04
N ASN A 44 -58.14 27.92 5.39
CA ASN A 44 -57.65 28.62 4.19
C ASN A 44 -56.32 29.32 4.53
N LEU A 45 -55.21 28.78 4.04
CA LEU A 45 -53.87 29.23 4.42
C LEU A 45 -53.58 30.65 3.93
N LEU A 46 -54.29 31.12 2.89
CA LEU A 46 -54.17 32.49 2.36
C LEU A 46 -54.60 33.55 3.37
N ASN A 47 -55.40 33.19 4.39
CA ASN A 47 -55.74 34.12 5.47
C ASN A 47 -54.61 34.31 6.49
N ASN A 48 -53.58 33.44 6.47
CA ASN A 48 -52.42 33.55 7.33
C ASN A 48 -51.38 34.47 6.68
N LYS A 49 -51.15 35.66 7.28
CA LYS A 49 -50.16 36.63 6.78
C LYS A 49 -48.75 36.05 6.66
N ALA A 50 -48.35 35.16 7.57
CA ALA A 50 -47.04 34.52 7.52
C ALA A 50 -46.92 33.55 6.34
N PHE A 51 -47.99 32.81 6.04
CA PHE A 51 -48.06 31.94 4.86
C PHE A 51 -47.96 32.75 3.56
N VAL A 52 -48.74 33.84 3.43
CA VAL A 52 -48.70 34.73 2.26
C VAL A 52 -47.30 35.33 2.06
N ALA A 53 -46.65 35.78 3.13
CA ALA A 53 -45.27 36.25 3.07
C ALA A 53 -44.29 35.13 2.65
N GLY A 54 -44.52 33.90 3.12
CA GLY A 54 -43.79 32.71 2.72
C GLY A 54 -43.90 32.41 1.23
N ILE A 55 -45.11 32.50 0.65
CA ILE A 55 -45.34 32.33 -0.79
C ILE A 55 -44.59 33.40 -1.60
N LYS A 56 -44.67 34.67 -1.22
CA LYS A 56 -43.94 35.74 -1.91
C LYS A 56 -42.43 35.48 -1.92
N LYS A 57 -41.88 35.01 -0.79
CA LYS A 57 -40.47 34.62 -0.69
C LYS A 57 -40.15 33.38 -1.52
N ALA A 58 -41.06 32.41 -1.58
CA ALA A 58 -40.91 31.23 -2.41
C ALA A 58 -40.87 31.59 -3.91
N TRP A 59 -41.67 32.56 -4.37
CA TRP A 59 -41.59 33.06 -5.74
C TRP A 59 -40.27 33.76 -6.08
N GLN A 60 -39.52 34.25 -5.09
CA GLN A 60 -38.20 34.83 -5.33
C GLN A 60 -37.07 33.80 -5.25
N THR A 61 -37.26 32.73 -4.47
CA THR A 61 -36.16 31.83 -4.05
C THR A 61 -36.35 30.37 -4.47
N GLY A 62 -37.55 30.00 -4.90
CA GLY A 62 -37.97 28.62 -5.15
C GLY A 62 -38.13 27.77 -3.88
N ASN A 63 -38.09 28.36 -2.68
CA ASN A 63 -38.11 27.62 -1.41
C ASN A 63 -39.33 28.02 -0.56
N LEU A 64 -40.13 27.04 -0.16
CA LEU A 64 -41.25 27.23 0.77
C LEU A 64 -41.09 26.29 1.97
N ALA A 65 -41.23 26.85 3.18
CA ALA A 65 -41.17 26.09 4.42
C ALA A 65 -42.40 26.37 5.29
N LEU A 66 -43.12 25.31 5.62
CA LEU A 66 -44.36 25.30 6.40
C LEU A 66 -44.24 24.29 7.55
N VAL A 67 -43.22 24.50 8.37
CA VAL A 67 -42.88 23.63 9.51
C VAL A 67 -43.73 24.03 10.73
N HIS A 68 -44.30 23.06 11.44
CA HIS A 68 -45.14 23.29 12.63
C HIS A 68 -46.43 24.10 12.39
N TYR A 69 -47.07 23.90 11.23
CA TYR A 69 -48.33 24.55 10.89
C TYR A 69 -49.58 23.75 11.32
N ASP A 70 -49.40 22.61 12.01
CA ASP A 70 -50.46 21.68 12.42
C ASP A 70 -51.34 21.16 11.26
N LEU A 71 -50.80 21.16 10.03
CA LEU A 71 -51.51 20.76 8.81
C LEU A 71 -51.96 19.30 8.90
N GLN A 72 -53.25 19.02 8.70
CA GLN A 72 -53.80 17.65 8.68
C GLN A 72 -53.76 17.03 7.29
N ASP A 73 -53.88 17.87 6.25
CA ASP A 73 -53.93 17.49 4.84
C ASP A 73 -52.80 18.21 4.10
N PHE A 74 -52.37 17.65 2.96
CA PHE A 74 -51.45 18.35 2.07
C PHE A 74 -52.15 19.60 1.50
N PRO A 75 -51.59 20.81 1.60
CA PRO A 75 -52.32 22.03 1.25
C PRO A 75 -52.66 22.18 -0.25
N ASP A 76 -53.95 22.38 -0.54
CA ASP A 76 -54.47 22.65 -1.90
C ASP A 76 -53.81 23.91 -2.52
N GLU A 77 -53.46 24.90 -1.69
CA GLU A 77 -52.80 26.13 -2.10
C GLU A 77 -51.38 25.88 -2.65
N ILE A 78 -50.67 24.85 -2.17
CA ILE A 78 -49.33 24.52 -2.67
C ILE A 78 -49.42 23.79 -4.01
N ILE A 79 -50.40 22.88 -4.15
CA ILE A 79 -50.69 22.19 -5.40
C ILE A 79 -50.97 23.20 -6.52
N ASN A 80 -51.63 24.30 -6.18
CA ASN A 80 -52.03 25.36 -7.10
C ASN A 80 -51.19 26.63 -6.96
N ILE A 81 -49.95 26.54 -6.47
CA ILE A 81 -49.14 27.72 -6.11
C ILE A 81 -48.94 28.71 -7.27
N ASP A 82 -48.92 28.22 -8.50
CA ASP A 82 -48.74 29.03 -9.70
C ASP A 82 -49.99 29.86 -10.03
N THR A 83 -51.18 29.37 -9.66
CA THR A 83 -52.47 30.05 -9.90
C THR A 83 -52.80 31.11 -8.85
N ILE A 84 -52.08 31.12 -7.72
CA ILE A 84 -52.27 32.12 -6.66
C ILE A 84 -51.86 33.50 -7.19
N ASN A 85 -52.79 34.47 -7.11
CA ASN A 85 -52.54 35.86 -7.44
C ASN A 85 -52.48 36.70 -6.15
N LEU A 86 -51.34 37.33 -5.87
CA LEU A 86 -51.16 38.24 -4.74
C LEU A 86 -50.87 39.63 -5.28
N GLU A 87 -51.47 40.66 -4.67
CA GLU A 87 -51.25 42.05 -5.09
C GLU A 87 -49.75 42.40 -5.10
N GLY A 88 -49.31 42.96 -6.24
CA GLY A 88 -47.95 43.45 -6.47
C GLY A 88 -46.94 42.44 -7.01
N GLU A 89 -47.36 41.22 -7.39
CA GLU A 89 -46.45 40.17 -7.90
C GLU A 89 -46.87 39.72 -9.31
N GLU A 90 -45.99 39.89 -10.29
CA GLU A 90 -46.25 39.54 -11.69
C GLU A 90 -45.85 38.09 -11.99
N TRP A 91 -46.63 37.39 -12.81
CA TRP A 91 -46.43 35.95 -13.02
C TRP A 91 -45.07 35.58 -13.63
N TRP A 92 -44.46 36.46 -14.42
CA TRP A 92 -43.12 36.24 -15.02
C TRP A 92 -41.95 36.47 -14.06
N GLN A 93 -42.23 36.99 -12.85
CA GLN A 93 -41.25 37.16 -11.78
C GLN A 93 -41.19 35.95 -10.84
N LYS A 94 -42.17 35.04 -10.92
CA LYS A 94 -42.27 33.86 -10.07
C LYS A 94 -41.25 32.80 -10.49
N CYS A 95 -40.34 32.45 -9.57
CA CYS A 95 -39.50 31.26 -9.66
C CYS A 95 -40.34 30.01 -9.32
N PRO A 96 -40.15 28.89 -10.06
CA PRO A 96 -40.83 27.65 -9.76
C PRO A 96 -40.40 27.11 -8.38
N LEU A 97 -41.30 26.40 -7.73
CA LEU A 97 -41.03 25.82 -6.42
C LEU A 97 -40.08 24.61 -6.57
N THR A 98 -38.87 24.76 -6.05
CA THR A 98 -37.81 23.73 -6.12
C THR A 98 -37.57 23.04 -4.78
N LYS A 99 -37.92 23.66 -3.65
CA LYS A 99 -37.86 23.04 -2.32
C LYS A 99 -39.12 23.31 -1.52
N LEU A 100 -39.66 22.25 -0.94
CA LEU A 100 -40.83 22.29 -0.09
C LEU A 100 -40.54 21.56 1.22
N ASP A 101 -40.70 22.27 2.34
CA ASP A 101 -40.55 21.72 3.68
C ASP A 101 -41.89 21.74 4.42
N LEU A 102 -42.43 20.56 4.68
CA LEU A 102 -43.69 20.31 5.39
C LEU A 102 -43.43 19.49 6.69
N THR A 103 -42.21 19.54 7.21
CA THR A 103 -41.80 18.79 8.41
C THR A 103 -42.62 19.20 9.64
N ASN A 104 -42.82 18.28 10.59
CA ASN A 104 -43.52 18.52 11.86
C ASN A 104 -44.96 19.03 11.67
N ASN A 105 -45.75 18.29 10.90
CA ASN A 105 -47.19 18.52 10.75
C ASN A 105 -47.96 17.22 11.08
N ASN A 106 -49.23 17.13 10.71
CA ASN A 106 -50.10 15.98 10.92
C ASN A 106 -50.59 15.37 9.59
N ILE A 107 -49.84 15.54 8.50
CA ILE A 107 -50.24 15.13 7.16
C ILE A 107 -50.33 13.60 7.09
N GLN A 108 -51.46 13.09 6.61
CA GLN A 108 -51.75 11.64 6.56
C GLN A 108 -51.55 11.02 5.17
N GLU A 109 -51.75 11.82 4.11
CA GLU A 109 -51.63 11.37 2.73
C GLU A 109 -51.12 12.49 1.83
N ILE A 110 -50.52 12.10 0.71
CA ILE A 110 -50.09 13.00 -0.36
C ILE A 110 -51.09 12.80 -1.52
N PRO A 111 -51.87 13.83 -1.89
CA PRO A 111 -52.85 13.71 -2.96
C PRO A 111 -52.17 13.57 -4.32
N ILE A 112 -52.90 13.01 -5.29
CA ILE A 112 -52.41 12.88 -6.66
C ILE A 112 -52.77 14.13 -7.48
N TYR A 113 -51.79 14.81 -8.06
CA TYR A 113 -51.93 15.95 -8.97
C TYR A 113 -50.83 15.95 -10.05
N ASP A 114 -50.89 16.84 -11.04
CA ASP A 114 -49.90 16.92 -12.15
C ASP A 114 -48.91 18.10 -12.04
N THR A 115 -49.04 18.92 -10.99
CA THR A 115 -48.23 20.12 -10.72
C THR A 115 -46.98 19.80 -9.87
N LEU A 116 -46.10 20.80 -9.64
CA LEU A 116 -44.85 20.70 -8.85
C LEU A 116 -43.71 19.85 -9.47
N GLN A 117 -43.66 19.74 -10.79
CA GLN A 117 -42.64 18.93 -11.50
C GLN A 117 -41.20 19.47 -11.33
N ASP A 118 -41.03 20.75 -11.01
CA ASP A 118 -39.73 21.38 -10.77
C ASP A 118 -39.16 21.10 -9.36
N LEU A 119 -39.92 20.41 -8.51
CA LEU A 119 -39.52 20.16 -7.13
C LEU A 119 -38.31 19.23 -7.07
N GLN A 120 -37.24 19.70 -6.43
CA GLN A 120 -35.98 18.98 -6.24
C GLN A 120 -35.81 18.47 -4.81
N VAL A 121 -36.41 19.14 -3.82
CA VAL A 121 -36.34 18.74 -2.41
C VAL A 121 -37.74 18.74 -1.80
N LEU A 122 -38.14 17.61 -1.23
CA LEU A 122 -39.38 17.47 -0.50
C LEU A 122 -39.10 16.90 0.89
N ARG A 123 -39.44 17.67 1.93
CA ARG A 123 -39.31 17.24 3.32
C ARG A 123 -40.68 17.09 3.94
N LEU A 124 -40.96 15.88 4.40
CA LEU A 124 -42.22 15.44 4.98
C LEU A 124 -41.98 14.70 6.32
N GLY A 125 -40.83 14.92 6.94
CA GLY A 125 -40.49 14.26 8.21
C GLY A 125 -41.46 14.63 9.34
N ASN A 126 -41.60 13.75 10.33
CA ASN A 126 -42.46 13.96 11.50
C ASN A 126 -43.91 14.30 11.10
N ASN A 127 -44.54 13.40 10.36
CA ASN A 127 -45.94 13.48 9.94
C ASN A 127 -46.65 12.16 10.26
N LYS A 128 -47.83 11.91 9.66
CA LYS A 128 -48.65 10.70 9.87
C LYS A 128 -48.85 9.91 8.57
N ILE A 129 -47.94 10.06 7.62
CA ILE A 129 -48.05 9.46 6.28
C ILE A 129 -47.92 7.94 6.40
N SER A 130 -48.89 7.20 5.86
CA SER A 130 -48.93 5.73 5.97
C SER A 130 -48.50 4.99 4.71
N ARG A 131 -48.56 5.63 3.54
CA ARG A 131 -48.19 5.04 2.24
C ARG A 131 -47.57 6.10 1.32
N PHE A 132 -46.61 5.67 0.51
CA PHE A 132 -46.05 6.47 -0.59
C PHE A 132 -46.04 5.59 -1.85
N HIS A 133 -46.98 5.82 -2.76
CA HIS A 133 -47.39 4.84 -3.79
C HIS A 133 -47.02 5.29 -5.22
N PHE A 134 -47.08 4.36 -6.19
CA PHE A 134 -46.47 4.54 -7.51
C PHE A 134 -47.11 5.66 -8.32
N ASP A 135 -48.36 5.99 -8.01
CA ASP A 135 -49.12 7.06 -8.67
C ASP A 135 -48.43 8.44 -8.54
N LEU A 136 -47.58 8.61 -7.52
CA LEU A 136 -46.81 9.84 -7.28
C LEU A 136 -45.58 9.98 -8.20
N THR A 137 -45.20 8.92 -8.94
CA THR A 137 -44.04 8.91 -9.84
C THR A 137 -44.07 10.06 -10.85
N LYS A 138 -45.26 10.40 -11.37
CA LYS A 138 -45.41 11.46 -12.38
C LYS A 138 -45.17 12.87 -11.83
N GLN A 139 -45.41 13.09 -10.54
CA GLN A 139 -45.26 14.39 -9.88
C GLN A 139 -43.81 14.75 -9.61
N PHE A 140 -43.01 13.77 -9.17
CA PHE A 140 -41.70 14.01 -8.59
C PHE A 140 -40.55 13.63 -9.52
N GLN A 141 -40.64 14.01 -10.80
CA GLN A 141 -39.67 13.61 -11.83
C GLN A 141 -38.26 14.19 -11.61
N ASN A 142 -38.17 15.42 -11.08
CA ASN A 142 -36.90 16.11 -10.82
C ASN A 142 -36.45 16.03 -9.36
N LEU A 143 -37.11 15.20 -8.55
CA LEU A 143 -36.86 15.13 -7.12
C LEU A 143 -35.50 14.47 -6.86
N LYS A 144 -34.64 15.20 -6.14
CA LYS A 144 -33.26 14.78 -5.78
C LYS A 144 -33.15 14.38 -4.32
N SER A 145 -33.95 14.97 -3.43
CA SER A 145 -33.95 14.65 -2.00
C SER A 145 -35.38 14.52 -1.48
N LEU A 146 -35.67 13.37 -0.87
CA LEU A 146 -36.96 13.06 -0.27
C LEU A 146 -36.75 12.61 1.18
N THR A 147 -37.34 13.32 2.13
CA THR A 147 -37.27 12.94 3.55
C THR A 147 -38.66 12.66 4.09
N LEU A 148 -38.87 11.44 4.55
CA LEU A 148 -40.13 10.89 5.08
C LEU A 148 -39.92 10.28 6.47
N GLN A 149 -38.86 10.68 7.17
CA GLN A 149 -38.52 10.10 8.46
C GLN A 149 -39.59 10.36 9.52
N ASN A 150 -39.75 9.45 10.49
CA ASN A 150 -40.74 9.55 11.57
C ASN A 150 -42.17 9.75 11.04
N ASN A 151 -42.62 8.79 10.24
CA ASN A 151 -43.97 8.70 9.71
C ASN A 151 -44.59 7.36 10.13
N GLN A 152 -45.62 6.90 9.42
CA GLN A 152 -46.30 5.63 9.67
C GLN A 152 -46.23 4.71 8.45
N LEU A 153 -45.20 4.87 7.59
CA LEU A 153 -45.10 4.16 6.32
C LEU A 153 -45.03 2.66 6.54
N ILE A 154 -46.02 1.94 6.00
CA ILE A 154 -46.02 0.47 5.92
C ILE A 154 -45.56 -0.03 4.55
N GLU A 155 -45.65 0.82 3.53
CA GLU A 155 -45.30 0.53 2.15
C GLU A 155 -44.67 1.77 1.50
N PHE A 156 -43.60 1.55 0.73
CA PHE A 156 -42.99 2.56 -0.13
C PHE A 156 -42.76 1.94 -1.51
N SER A 157 -43.53 2.38 -2.49
CA SER A 157 -43.54 1.86 -3.85
C SER A 157 -43.59 3.03 -4.84
N CYS A 158 -42.46 3.57 -5.27
CA CYS A 158 -42.43 4.69 -6.21
C CYS A 158 -41.15 4.69 -7.06
N ARG A 159 -41.23 5.16 -8.30
CA ARG A 159 -40.08 5.32 -9.19
C ARG A 159 -39.64 6.79 -9.17
N LEU A 160 -38.41 7.03 -8.75
CA LEU A 160 -37.82 8.37 -8.62
C LEU A 160 -36.46 8.38 -9.32
N ASP A 161 -36.45 8.57 -10.63
CA ASP A 161 -35.23 8.38 -11.44
C ASP A 161 -34.12 9.40 -11.11
N SER A 162 -34.49 10.59 -10.61
CA SER A 162 -33.57 11.68 -10.26
C SER A 162 -33.09 11.67 -8.81
N ILE A 163 -33.59 10.73 -7.98
CA ILE A 163 -33.34 10.75 -6.54
C ILE A 163 -31.86 10.47 -6.22
N VAL A 164 -31.31 11.26 -5.31
CA VAL A 164 -29.92 11.18 -4.82
C VAL A 164 -29.91 10.84 -3.33
N GLU A 165 -30.85 11.40 -2.57
CA GLU A 165 -31.00 11.19 -1.13
C GLU A 165 -32.44 10.76 -0.80
N LEU A 166 -32.57 9.63 -0.11
CA LEU A 166 -33.84 9.09 0.33
C LEU A 166 -33.76 8.72 1.82
N ASN A 167 -34.54 9.42 2.64
CA ASN A 167 -34.65 9.15 4.07
C ASN A 167 -36.04 8.62 4.43
N LEU A 168 -36.10 7.36 4.82
CA LEU A 168 -37.28 6.60 5.23
C LEU A 168 -37.18 6.13 6.69
N ALA A 169 -36.28 6.71 7.49
CA ALA A 169 -36.04 6.29 8.86
C ALA A 169 -37.29 6.41 9.75
N ASP A 170 -37.33 5.66 10.86
CA ASP A 170 -38.41 5.74 11.85
C ASP A 170 -39.80 5.54 11.24
N ASN A 171 -40.00 4.41 10.58
CA ASN A 171 -41.26 4.03 9.93
C ASN A 171 -41.61 2.57 10.29
N LYS A 172 -42.54 1.96 9.55
CA LYS A 172 -43.02 0.59 9.78
C LYS A 172 -42.76 -0.32 8.57
N LEU A 173 -41.79 0.04 7.71
CA LEU A 173 -41.49 -0.68 6.49
C LEU A 173 -40.85 -2.04 6.79
N THR A 174 -41.30 -3.08 6.10
CA THR A 174 -40.71 -4.44 6.17
C THR A 174 -39.81 -4.75 4.97
N ALA A 175 -40.04 -4.07 3.85
CA ALA A 175 -39.29 -4.21 2.60
C ALA A 175 -39.44 -2.91 1.79
N ILE A 176 -38.57 -2.73 0.79
CA ILE A 176 -38.75 -1.76 -0.29
C ILE A 176 -38.58 -2.54 -1.59
N ASP A 177 -39.64 -2.64 -2.35
CA ASP A 177 -39.64 -3.34 -3.63
C ASP A 177 -39.08 -2.43 -4.73
N ASN A 178 -38.36 -3.02 -5.69
CA ASN A 178 -37.90 -2.37 -6.91
C ASN A 178 -37.15 -1.04 -6.68
N LEU A 179 -36.04 -1.08 -5.94
CA LEU A 179 -35.08 0.03 -5.78
C LEU A 179 -34.37 0.40 -7.10
N TYR A 180 -35.10 0.70 -8.16
CA TYR A 180 -34.55 1.25 -9.40
C TYR A 180 -34.34 2.76 -9.23
N PHE A 181 -33.39 3.12 -8.36
CA PHE A 181 -32.97 4.50 -8.13
C PHE A 181 -31.54 4.68 -8.67
N PRO A 182 -31.38 4.93 -9.98
CA PRO A 182 -30.08 4.84 -10.64
C PRO A 182 -29.07 5.85 -10.12
N ASN A 183 -29.54 6.99 -9.58
CA ASN A 183 -28.71 8.09 -9.09
C ASN A 183 -28.59 8.15 -7.57
N LEU A 184 -29.16 7.17 -6.84
CA LEU A 184 -29.20 7.23 -5.38
C LEU A 184 -27.81 7.07 -4.78
N GLU A 185 -27.40 8.05 -3.98
CA GLU A 185 -26.13 8.05 -3.26
C GLU A 185 -26.32 7.80 -1.76
N LEU A 186 -27.44 8.24 -1.17
CA LEU A 186 -27.70 8.19 0.27
C LEU A 186 -29.07 7.55 0.54
N LEU A 187 -29.07 6.44 1.28
CA LEU A 187 -30.29 5.75 1.72
C LEU A 187 -30.31 5.60 3.25
N ASP A 188 -31.36 6.08 3.89
CA ASP A 188 -31.61 5.83 5.31
C ASP A 188 -32.93 5.09 5.48
N ILE A 189 -32.86 3.85 5.97
CA ILE A 189 -33.98 2.97 6.29
C ILE A 189 -33.96 2.56 7.77
N SER A 190 -33.30 3.35 8.62
CA SER A 190 -33.14 3.06 10.04
C SER A 190 -34.48 2.99 10.78
N ASN A 191 -34.52 2.27 11.91
CA ASN A 191 -35.67 2.11 12.80
C ASN A 191 -36.95 1.72 12.05
N ASN A 192 -36.85 0.66 11.26
CA ASN A 192 -37.96 0.05 10.53
C ASN A 192 -38.09 -1.45 10.94
N GLN A 193 -38.67 -2.28 10.09
CA GLN A 193 -38.95 -3.69 10.35
C GLN A 193 -38.29 -4.64 9.32
N PHE A 194 -37.21 -4.19 8.66
CA PHE A 194 -36.52 -4.99 7.64
C PHE A 194 -35.89 -6.25 8.24
N SER A 195 -36.20 -7.42 7.70
CA SER A 195 -35.60 -8.71 8.10
C SER A 195 -34.32 -9.06 7.34
N GLN A 196 -34.07 -8.38 6.23
CA GLN A 196 -32.90 -8.51 5.36
C GLN A 196 -32.61 -7.15 4.71
N LEU A 197 -31.39 -6.97 4.20
CA LEU A 197 -31.09 -5.82 3.35
C LEU A 197 -31.94 -5.87 2.07
N PRO A 198 -32.32 -4.73 1.49
CA PRO A 198 -33.00 -4.70 0.21
C PRO A 198 -32.18 -5.40 -0.88
N SER A 199 -32.81 -6.28 -1.64
CA SER A 199 -32.17 -6.93 -2.78
C SER A 199 -31.87 -5.91 -3.88
N HIS A 200 -30.65 -5.94 -4.43
CA HIS A 200 -30.20 -5.05 -5.50
C HIS A 200 -30.15 -3.56 -5.12
N LEU A 201 -29.31 -3.22 -4.14
CA LEU A 201 -28.97 -1.83 -3.89
C LEU A 201 -28.32 -1.16 -5.12
N PRO A 202 -28.60 0.13 -5.37
CA PRO A 202 -28.11 0.81 -6.57
C PRO A 202 -26.59 1.00 -6.56
N PRO A 203 -25.91 0.91 -7.72
CA PRO A 203 -24.44 0.85 -7.79
C PRO A 203 -23.74 2.16 -7.42
N LEU A 204 -24.43 3.30 -7.46
CA LEU A 204 -23.89 4.62 -7.10
C LEU A 204 -24.02 4.94 -5.60
N ILE A 205 -24.61 4.04 -4.80
CA ILE A 205 -24.81 4.26 -3.38
C ILE A 205 -23.47 4.47 -2.67
N LYS A 206 -23.36 5.54 -1.89
CA LYS A 206 -22.20 5.91 -1.08
C LYS A 206 -22.45 5.68 0.40
N LYS A 207 -23.69 5.83 0.86
CA LYS A 207 -24.05 5.60 2.25
C LYS A 207 -25.39 4.87 2.37
N ILE A 208 -25.40 3.86 3.22
CA ILE A 208 -26.62 3.18 3.65
C ILE A 208 -26.68 3.11 5.16
N SER A 209 -27.80 3.56 5.73
CA SER A 209 -28.11 3.39 7.14
C SER A 209 -29.35 2.51 7.29
N ALA A 210 -29.20 1.42 8.01
CA ALA A 210 -30.26 0.45 8.31
C ALA A 210 -30.24 0.08 9.80
N ILE A 211 -29.91 1.06 10.64
CA ILE A 211 -29.80 0.91 12.10
C ILE A 211 -31.15 0.50 12.68
N GLY A 212 -31.20 -0.32 13.73
CA GLY A 212 -32.44 -0.53 14.48
C GLY A 212 -33.51 -1.31 13.71
N ASN A 213 -33.11 -2.27 12.88
CA ASN A 213 -33.99 -3.13 12.11
C ASN A 213 -33.99 -4.57 12.67
N LYS A 214 -34.53 -5.53 11.91
CA LYS A 214 -34.60 -6.95 12.26
C LYS A 214 -33.71 -7.81 11.35
N ILE A 215 -32.67 -7.23 10.77
CA ILE A 215 -31.80 -7.91 9.80
C ILE A 215 -31.06 -9.04 10.51
N GLN A 216 -31.11 -10.25 9.95
CA GLN A 216 -30.48 -11.45 10.54
C GLN A 216 -29.27 -11.97 9.78
N ILE A 217 -29.27 -11.77 8.46
CA ILE A 217 -28.25 -12.29 7.54
C ILE A 217 -27.82 -11.16 6.60
N ILE A 218 -26.53 -11.08 6.32
CA ILE A 218 -25.97 -10.29 5.22
C ILE A 218 -25.48 -11.26 4.16
N LYS A 219 -26.01 -11.13 2.95
CA LYS A 219 -25.64 -11.99 1.83
C LYS A 219 -24.77 -11.25 0.83
N GLN A 220 -23.95 -11.96 0.07
CA GLN A 220 -23.01 -11.34 -0.87
C GLN A 220 -23.70 -10.53 -1.97
N GLN A 221 -24.78 -11.06 -2.53
CA GLN A 221 -25.61 -10.45 -3.55
C GLN A 221 -26.29 -9.15 -3.10
N ASP A 222 -26.49 -8.94 -1.80
CA ASP A 222 -27.13 -7.72 -1.29
C ASP A 222 -26.24 -6.49 -1.55
N LEU A 223 -24.91 -6.69 -1.62
CA LEU A 223 -23.89 -5.64 -1.68
C LEU A 223 -22.98 -5.73 -2.92
N ILE A 224 -23.18 -6.73 -3.79
CA ILE A 224 -22.25 -7.07 -4.87
C ILE A 224 -21.97 -5.92 -5.86
N GLU A 225 -22.97 -5.08 -6.14
CA GLU A 225 -22.90 -3.94 -7.07
C GLU A 225 -22.43 -2.63 -6.40
N CYS A 226 -22.37 -2.57 -5.07
CA CYS A 226 -22.19 -1.33 -4.29
C CYS A 226 -20.73 -0.86 -4.20
N LYS A 227 -20.01 -0.81 -5.32
CA LYS A 227 -18.56 -0.50 -5.36
C LYS A 227 -18.21 0.93 -4.90
N LYS A 228 -19.20 1.83 -4.86
CA LYS A 228 -19.07 3.22 -4.42
C LYS A 228 -19.39 3.42 -2.93
N LEU A 229 -19.79 2.36 -2.22
CA LEU A 229 -20.22 2.47 -0.83
C LEU A 229 -19.04 2.82 0.08
N GLU A 230 -19.20 3.89 0.85
CA GLU A 230 -18.21 4.45 1.78
C GLU A 230 -18.62 4.24 3.25
N ASP A 231 -19.91 4.27 3.57
CA ASP A 231 -20.42 4.20 4.95
C ASP A 231 -21.63 3.25 5.03
N ILE A 232 -21.47 2.14 5.76
CA ILE A 232 -22.54 1.17 6.02
C ILE A 232 -22.83 1.10 7.52
N GLN A 233 -24.08 1.39 7.87
CA GLN A 233 -24.53 1.41 9.26
C GLN A 233 -25.62 0.36 9.50
N LEU A 234 -25.24 -0.72 10.16
CA LEU A 234 -26.08 -1.90 10.41
C LEU A 234 -26.26 -2.18 11.90
N SER A 235 -26.08 -1.15 12.73
CA SER A 235 -26.15 -1.31 14.17
C SER A 235 -27.53 -1.62 14.69
N LYS A 236 -27.62 -2.23 15.89
CA LYS A 236 -28.90 -2.55 16.55
C LYS A 236 -29.81 -3.43 15.69
N ASN A 237 -29.23 -4.44 15.06
CA ASN A 237 -29.94 -5.44 14.27
C ASN A 237 -29.89 -6.81 14.97
N GLN A 238 -30.23 -7.87 14.25
CA GLN A 238 -30.19 -9.24 14.75
C GLN A 238 -29.20 -10.09 13.96
N ILE A 239 -28.17 -9.47 13.37
CA ILE A 239 -27.27 -10.11 12.42
C ILE A 239 -26.47 -11.17 13.16
N ALA A 240 -26.69 -12.43 12.81
CA ALA A 240 -25.99 -13.58 13.38
C ALA A 240 -25.06 -14.24 12.36
N PHE A 241 -25.31 -14.04 11.06
CA PHE A 241 -24.56 -14.66 9.98
C PHE A 241 -24.25 -13.65 8.88
N ILE A 242 -23.03 -13.70 8.37
CA ILE A 242 -22.53 -12.91 7.24
C ILE A 242 -21.89 -13.93 6.29
N GLU A 243 -22.33 -13.95 5.03
CA GLU A 243 -21.77 -14.83 4.01
C GLU A 243 -20.30 -14.48 3.70
N GLU A 244 -19.55 -15.47 3.21
CA GLU A 244 -18.19 -15.23 2.75
C GLU A 244 -18.18 -14.28 1.54
N GLY A 245 -17.24 -13.33 1.56
CA GLY A 245 -17.11 -12.31 0.54
C GLY A 245 -18.22 -11.27 0.52
N ALA A 246 -19.07 -11.21 1.57
CA ALA A 246 -20.20 -10.29 1.62
C ALA A 246 -19.80 -8.81 1.42
N PHE A 247 -18.62 -8.43 1.93
CA PHE A 247 -18.10 -7.07 1.80
C PHE A 247 -17.00 -6.93 0.74
N ASN A 248 -16.56 -8.01 0.09
CA ASN A 248 -15.31 -8.02 -0.71
C ASN A 248 -15.25 -7.00 -1.86
N ASN A 249 -16.40 -6.60 -2.42
CA ASN A 249 -16.48 -5.64 -3.53
C ASN A 249 -16.56 -4.17 -3.07
N LEU A 250 -16.65 -3.90 -1.77
CA LEU A 250 -16.79 -2.56 -1.21
C LEU A 250 -15.43 -1.86 -1.09
N ILE A 251 -14.81 -1.61 -2.25
CA ILE A 251 -13.44 -1.09 -2.35
C ILE A 251 -13.30 0.36 -1.86
N GLN A 252 -14.39 1.13 -1.79
CA GLN A 252 -14.40 2.51 -1.29
C GLN A 252 -14.86 2.61 0.17
N LEU A 253 -15.09 1.48 0.85
CA LEU A 253 -15.63 1.45 2.20
C LEU A 253 -14.67 2.13 3.19
N LYS A 254 -15.19 3.09 3.96
CA LYS A 254 -14.49 3.84 5.00
C LYS A 254 -14.97 3.47 6.39
N ILE A 255 -16.27 3.24 6.56
CA ILE A 255 -16.91 2.95 7.85
C ILE A 255 -17.79 1.71 7.73
N LEU A 256 -17.54 0.73 8.60
CA LEU A 256 -18.37 -0.46 8.79
C LEU A 256 -18.87 -0.51 10.24
N ASP A 257 -20.14 -0.19 10.43
CA ASP A 257 -20.81 -0.27 11.74
C ASP A 257 -21.73 -1.50 11.83
N LEU A 258 -21.32 -2.47 12.65
CA LEU A 258 -22.02 -3.71 12.96
C LEU A 258 -22.29 -3.85 14.48
N LYS A 259 -22.25 -2.75 15.25
CA LYS A 259 -22.45 -2.82 16.71
C LYS A 259 -23.86 -3.29 17.10
N GLU A 260 -23.99 -3.84 18.31
CA GLU A 260 -25.29 -4.29 18.85
C GLU A 260 -25.98 -5.31 17.92
N ASN A 261 -25.29 -6.40 17.62
CA ASN A 261 -25.78 -7.51 16.78
C ASN A 261 -25.57 -8.86 17.51
N LYS A 262 -25.70 -9.98 16.79
CA LYS A 262 -25.60 -11.34 17.32
C LYS A 262 -24.44 -12.13 16.72
N LEU A 263 -23.41 -11.43 16.20
CA LEU A 263 -22.28 -12.07 15.52
C LEU A 263 -21.46 -12.91 16.51
N LYS A 264 -21.14 -14.14 16.12
CA LYS A 264 -20.25 -15.05 16.88
C LYS A 264 -18.81 -15.05 16.38
N TYR A 265 -18.60 -14.73 15.11
CA TYR A 265 -17.28 -14.63 14.50
C TYR A 265 -17.31 -13.56 13.41
N PHE A 266 -16.15 -12.92 13.21
CA PHE A 266 -15.93 -11.98 12.11
C PHE A 266 -14.49 -12.14 11.60
N THR A 267 -14.34 -12.75 10.43
CA THR A 267 -13.06 -13.24 9.89
C THR A 267 -12.77 -12.62 8.53
N GLN A 268 -11.54 -12.82 8.05
CA GLN A 268 -11.12 -12.36 6.73
C GLN A 268 -12.05 -12.86 5.61
N GLY A 269 -12.64 -14.05 5.75
CA GLY A 269 -13.56 -14.62 4.77
C GLY A 269 -14.82 -13.79 4.58
N GLN A 270 -15.33 -13.13 5.64
CA GLN A 270 -16.54 -12.30 5.57
C GLN A 270 -16.23 -10.89 5.06
N LEU A 271 -15.11 -10.32 5.49
CA LEU A 271 -14.69 -8.99 5.09
C LEU A 271 -14.17 -8.98 3.64
N GLY A 272 -13.21 -9.85 3.29
CA GLY A 272 -12.45 -9.77 2.03
C GLY A 272 -11.19 -8.93 2.16
N THR A 273 -10.32 -8.94 1.14
CA THR A 273 -8.94 -8.40 1.23
C THR A 273 -8.73 -7.03 0.57
N ASN A 274 -9.78 -6.42 0.01
CA ASN A 274 -9.67 -5.25 -0.87
C ASN A 274 -10.24 -3.96 -0.22
N HIS A 275 -9.81 -3.65 1.00
CA HIS A 275 -10.38 -2.57 1.83
C HIS A 275 -9.38 -1.48 2.19
N GLU A 276 -8.68 -0.97 1.16
CA GLU A 276 -7.64 0.06 1.35
C GLU A 276 -8.20 1.39 1.90
N CYS A 277 -9.48 1.71 1.67
CA CYS A 277 -10.09 2.93 2.17
C CYS A 277 -10.65 2.82 3.61
N LEU A 278 -10.65 1.63 4.21
CA LEU A 278 -11.35 1.37 5.46
C LEU A 278 -10.64 2.02 6.64
N ASP A 279 -11.35 2.90 7.34
CA ASP A 279 -10.85 3.70 8.47
C ASP A 279 -11.44 3.23 9.81
N SER A 280 -12.70 2.81 9.84
CA SER A 280 -13.40 2.42 11.06
C SER A 280 -14.16 1.10 10.92
N ILE A 281 -13.90 0.16 11.83
CA ILE A 281 -14.72 -1.04 12.06
C ILE A 281 -15.29 -0.97 13.48
N GLN A 282 -16.62 -1.07 13.59
CA GLN A 282 -17.33 -1.05 14.87
C GLN A 282 -18.11 -2.36 15.04
N LEU A 283 -17.66 -3.20 15.96
CA LEU A 283 -18.18 -4.54 16.24
C LEU A 283 -18.61 -4.69 17.71
N SER A 284 -18.76 -3.57 18.42
CA SER A 284 -19.13 -3.53 19.83
C SER A 284 -20.47 -4.24 20.12
N PHE A 285 -20.65 -4.79 21.32
CA PHE A 285 -21.92 -5.41 21.75
C PHE A 285 -22.38 -6.53 20.79
N ASN A 286 -21.49 -7.48 20.53
CA ASN A 286 -21.79 -8.71 19.79
C ASN A 286 -21.50 -9.93 20.69
N GLN A 287 -21.37 -11.11 20.09
CA GLN A 287 -21.00 -12.36 20.77
C GLN A 287 -19.71 -12.94 20.20
N LEU A 288 -18.81 -12.07 19.69
CA LEU A 288 -17.62 -12.50 18.96
C LEU A 288 -16.70 -13.30 19.87
N GLU A 289 -16.46 -14.57 19.52
CA GLU A 289 -15.41 -15.40 20.11
C GLU A 289 -14.12 -15.33 19.29
N VAL A 290 -14.25 -15.13 17.98
CA VAL A 290 -13.14 -15.07 17.02
C VAL A 290 -13.23 -13.81 16.16
N TYR A 291 -12.14 -13.05 16.12
CA TYR A 291 -11.95 -11.90 15.22
C TYR A 291 -10.54 -11.94 14.60
N ASN A 292 -10.46 -12.09 13.28
CA ASN A 292 -9.17 -12.23 12.57
C ASN A 292 -9.16 -11.67 11.12
N CYS A 293 -9.75 -10.50 10.90
CA CYS A 293 -9.71 -9.81 9.60
C CYS A 293 -8.67 -8.66 9.60
N TYR A 294 -7.38 -8.98 9.47
CA TYR A 294 -6.30 -7.99 9.49
C TYR A 294 -5.68 -7.72 8.10
N GLU A 295 -6.05 -8.50 7.09
CA GLU A 295 -5.51 -8.39 5.74
C GLU A 295 -6.31 -7.38 4.91
N GLY A 296 -5.61 -6.53 4.14
CA GLY A 296 -6.26 -5.57 3.25
C GLY A 296 -6.77 -4.28 3.90
N ILE A 297 -6.68 -4.13 5.22
CA ILE A 297 -7.25 -3.01 6.00
C ILE A 297 -6.18 -2.09 6.64
N GLN A 298 -5.12 -1.81 5.91
CA GLN A 298 -3.92 -1.13 6.45
C GLN A 298 -4.17 0.32 6.91
N ASN A 299 -5.28 0.94 6.48
CA ASN A 299 -5.63 2.32 6.81
C ASN A 299 -6.57 2.47 8.02
N ILE A 300 -6.96 1.38 8.70
CA ILE A 300 -7.82 1.47 9.87
C ILE A 300 -7.20 2.34 10.95
N SER A 301 -7.98 3.32 11.43
CA SER A 301 -7.64 4.16 12.58
C SER A 301 -8.50 3.86 13.81
N VAL A 302 -9.68 3.26 13.64
CA VAL A 302 -10.61 2.94 14.75
C VAL A 302 -11.09 1.49 14.66
N LEU A 303 -10.79 0.71 15.70
CA LEU A 303 -11.30 -0.65 15.87
C LEU A 303 -12.00 -0.79 17.23
N LEU A 304 -13.32 -0.98 17.20
CA LEU A 304 -14.14 -1.15 18.41
C LEU A 304 -14.67 -2.57 18.49
N LEU A 305 -14.24 -3.31 19.52
CA LEU A 305 -14.52 -4.72 19.76
C LEU A 305 -15.10 -4.96 21.17
N ASN A 306 -15.46 -3.90 21.89
CA ASN A 306 -15.89 -3.99 23.28
C ASN A 306 -17.24 -4.69 23.47
N ASN A 307 -17.45 -5.30 24.64
CA ASN A 307 -18.66 -6.08 24.95
C ASN A 307 -18.84 -7.24 23.95
N ASN A 308 -17.84 -8.14 23.91
CA ASN A 308 -17.82 -9.36 23.12
C ASN A 308 -17.33 -10.54 24.00
N LYS A 309 -16.96 -11.67 23.40
CA LYS A 309 -16.47 -12.89 24.08
C LYS A 309 -15.07 -13.29 23.61
N ILE A 310 -14.27 -12.31 23.20
CA ILE A 310 -12.96 -12.54 22.58
C ILE A 310 -12.00 -13.00 23.68
N LYS A 311 -11.38 -14.17 23.50
CA LYS A 311 -10.46 -14.77 24.48
C LYS A 311 -8.99 -14.39 24.24
N GLU A 312 -8.64 -14.14 22.99
CA GLU A 312 -7.29 -13.77 22.59
C GLU A 312 -7.33 -12.75 21.45
N LEU A 313 -6.33 -11.86 21.46
CA LEU A 313 -6.12 -10.91 20.39
C LEU A 313 -4.97 -11.41 19.52
N HIS A 314 -5.25 -11.63 18.23
CA HIS A 314 -4.26 -12.19 17.31
C HIS A 314 -3.05 -11.25 17.15
N GLN A 315 -1.86 -11.85 16.97
CA GLN A 315 -0.60 -11.11 16.81
C GLN A 315 -0.56 -10.19 15.58
N GLU A 316 -1.38 -10.49 14.56
CA GLU A 316 -1.49 -9.68 13.33
C GLU A 316 -2.15 -8.32 13.53
N ILE A 317 -2.65 -7.99 14.73
CA ILE A 317 -3.13 -6.63 15.02
C ILE A 317 -2.04 -5.56 14.76
N ILE A 318 -0.77 -5.97 14.79
CA ILE A 318 0.38 -5.15 14.43
C ILE A 318 0.36 -4.63 12.98
N ASN A 319 -0.37 -5.30 12.09
CA ASN A 319 -0.51 -4.91 10.69
C ASN A 319 -1.33 -3.62 10.55
N LEU A 320 -2.11 -3.25 11.57
CA LEU A 320 -2.92 -2.04 11.62
C LEU A 320 -2.05 -0.83 12.02
N LYS A 321 -1.07 -0.49 11.17
CA LYS A 321 -0.04 0.53 11.46
C LYS A 321 -0.62 1.92 11.73
N ASN A 322 -1.81 2.21 11.19
CA ASN A 322 -2.52 3.47 11.35
C ASN A 322 -3.52 3.49 12.52
N LEU A 323 -3.63 2.41 13.29
CA LEU A 323 -4.61 2.27 14.36
C LEU A 323 -4.37 3.30 15.46
N LYS A 324 -5.37 4.15 15.72
CA LYS A 324 -5.34 5.21 16.74
C LYS A 324 -6.17 4.86 17.98
N THR A 325 -7.30 4.19 17.77
CA THR A 325 -8.25 3.83 18.82
C THR A 325 -8.56 2.34 18.76
N LEU A 326 -8.28 1.64 19.86
CA LEU A 326 -8.62 0.23 20.06
C LEU A 326 -9.45 0.10 21.33
N ASP A 327 -10.71 -0.29 21.22
CA ASP A 327 -11.52 -0.63 22.38
C ASP A 327 -11.79 -2.13 22.40
N ILE A 328 -11.19 -2.83 23.35
CA ILE A 328 -11.37 -4.28 23.60
C ILE A 328 -11.91 -4.53 25.01
N SER A 329 -12.53 -3.51 25.64
CA SER A 329 -13.12 -3.63 26.97
C SER A 329 -14.28 -4.65 27.02
N ASN A 330 -14.54 -5.21 28.20
CA ASN A 330 -15.60 -6.19 28.45
C ASN A 330 -15.54 -7.37 27.46
N ASN A 331 -14.41 -8.08 27.47
CA ASN A 331 -14.16 -9.32 26.74
C ASN A 331 -13.57 -10.36 27.71
N ASP A 332 -13.17 -11.52 27.18
CA ASP A 332 -12.61 -12.63 27.97
C ASP A 332 -11.07 -12.74 27.81
N LEU A 333 -10.39 -11.62 27.53
CA LEU A 333 -8.94 -11.61 27.26
C LEU A 333 -8.13 -11.97 28.51
N GLY A 334 -7.34 -13.05 28.41
CA GLY A 334 -6.41 -13.47 29.47
C GLY A 334 -5.08 -12.71 29.47
N ASP A 335 -4.63 -12.26 28.31
CA ASP A 335 -3.41 -11.46 28.12
C ASP A 335 -3.50 -10.64 26.82
N LEU A 336 -2.48 -9.83 26.54
CA LEU A 336 -2.33 -9.08 25.28
C LEU A 336 -1.03 -9.45 24.57
N PRO A 337 -1.02 -9.49 23.22
CA PRO A 337 0.21 -9.69 22.47
C PRO A 337 1.18 -8.54 22.71
N SER A 338 2.43 -8.87 23.03
CA SER A 338 3.49 -7.89 23.35
C SER A 338 3.76 -6.91 22.19
N GLN A 339 3.57 -7.38 20.95
CA GLN A 339 3.68 -6.66 19.69
C GLN A 339 2.73 -5.44 19.59
N LEU A 340 1.61 -5.45 20.32
CA LEU A 340 0.69 -4.30 20.39
C LEU A 340 1.39 -3.04 20.94
N GLY A 341 2.47 -3.22 21.70
CA GLY A 341 3.31 -2.14 22.22
C GLY A 341 3.92 -1.23 21.15
N PHE A 342 4.06 -1.70 19.91
CA PHE A 342 4.79 -1.01 18.84
C PHE A 342 3.90 -0.28 17.83
N LEU A 343 2.57 -0.36 17.97
CA LEU A 343 1.67 0.42 17.12
C LEU A 343 1.87 1.91 17.39
N ALA A 344 2.68 2.58 16.55
CA ALA A 344 3.14 3.94 16.79
C ALA A 344 1.98 4.94 16.95
N GLN A 345 0.95 4.79 16.12
CA GLN A 345 -0.23 5.68 16.09
C GLN A 345 -1.26 5.38 17.17
N LEU A 346 -1.13 4.30 17.94
CA LEU A 346 -2.11 3.91 18.94
C LEU A 346 -2.06 4.87 20.15
N VAL A 347 -3.13 5.67 20.29
CA VAL A 347 -3.28 6.70 21.33
C VAL A 347 -4.31 6.31 22.37
N ARG A 348 -5.42 5.68 21.96
CA ARG A 348 -6.52 5.30 22.84
C ARG A 348 -6.65 3.79 22.88
N ILE A 349 -6.50 3.21 24.07
CA ILE A 349 -6.73 1.79 24.30
C ILE A 349 -7.58 1.59 25.54
N GLN A 350 -8.63 0.78 25.42
CA GLN A 350 -9.56 0.44 26.50
C GLN A 350 -9.54 -1.07 26.72
N LEU A 351 -9.22 -1.48 27.95
CA LEU A 351 -9.00 -2.88 28.35
C LEU A 351 -9.89 -3.34 29.51
N GLU A 352 -10.66 -2.42 30.10
CA GLU A 352 -11.42 -2.69 31.31
C GLU A 352 -12.39 -3.85 31.15
N GLY A 353 -12.70 -4.54 32.24
CA GLY A 353 -13.64 -5.67 32.20
C GLY A 353 -13.10 -6.95 31.53
N ASN A 354 -11.78 -7.10 31.36
CA ASN A 354 -11.13 -8.34 30.91
C ASN A 354 -10.41 -9.07 32.06
N PRO A 355 -10.34 -10.42 32.05
CA PRO A 355 -9.61 -11.23 33.02
C PRO A 355 -8.08 -11.25 32.78
N LEU A 356 -7.47 -10.08 32.55
CA LEU A 356 -6.03 -9.93 32.29
C LEU A 356 -5.21 -10.24 33.55
N LYS A 357 -4.73 -11.49 33.68
CA LYS A 357 -3.99 -11.96 34.88
C LYS A 357 -2.56 -11.44 34.93
N CYS A 358 -1.92 -11.31 33.77
CA CYS A 358 -0.51 -10.93 33.67
C CYS A 358 -0.28 -9.41 33.77
N ILE A 359 -1.32 -8.60 33.53
CA ILE A 359 -1.22 -7.13 33.47
C ILE A 359 -1.83 -6.52 34.73
N ARG A 360 -0.99 -5.90 35.57
CA ARG A 360 -1.42 -5.24 36.81
C ARG A 360 -2.43 -4.12 36.54
N SER A 361 -3.36 -3.93 37.47
CA SER A 361 -4.46 -2.95 37.33
C SER A 361 -3.99 -1.53 37.06
N ASN A 362 -2.93 -1.08 37.72
CA ASN A 362 -2.35 0.25 37.52
C ASN A 362 -1.79 0.47 36.11
N ILE A 363 -1.30 -0.57 35.42
CA ILE A 363 -0.85 -0.48 34.01
C ILE A 363 -2.04 -0.42 33.06
N ARG A 364 -3.11 -1.18 33.35
CA ARG A 364 -4.34 -1.17 32.54
C ARG A 364 -5.01 0.20 32.51
N SER A 365 -5.03 0.89 33.66
CA SER A 365 -5.66 2.21 33.81
C SER A 365 -4.74 3.40 33.50
N ALA A 366 -3.44 3.17 33.26
CA ALA A 366 -2.45 4.25 33.04
C ALA A 366 -2.46 4.85 31.62
N GLY A 367 -3.31 4.32 30.71
CA GLY A 367 -3.41 4.78 29.33
C GLY A 367 -2.42 4.12 28.37
N ALA A 368 -2.56 4.42 27.07
CA ALA A 368 -1.90 3.69 25.99
C ALA A 368 -0.37 3.74 26.06
N LEU A 369 0.22 4.87 26.43
CA LEU A 369 1.68 5.03 26.45
C LEU A 369 2.35 4.09 27.47
N GLN A 370 1.81 4.03 28.69
CA GLN A 370 2.37 3.23 29.79
C GLN A 370 2.16 1.74 29.54
N LEU A 371 0.98 1.38 29.02
CA LEU A 371 0.71 0.02 28.58
C LEU A 371 1.63 -0.40 27.44
N LYS A 372 1.82 0.44 26.41
CA LYS A 372 2.73 0.16 25.30
C LYS A 372 4.15 -0.07 25.79
N LYS A 373 4.66 0.78 26.69
CA LYS A 373 5.98 0.59 27.32
C LYS A 373 6.07 -0.74 28.07
N TYR A 374 5.04 -1.10 28.84
CA TYR A 374 4.99 -2.37 29.56
C TYR A 374 4.98 -3.57 28.60
N LEU A 375 4.19 -3.52 27.53
CA LEU A 375 4.16 -4.56 26.50
C LEU A 375 5.50 -4.66 25.74
N GLN A 376 6.13 -3.53 25.45
CA GLN A 376 7.47 -3.46 24.84
C GLN A 376 8.58 -4.04 25.74
N GLN A 377 8.40 -3.98 27.06
CA GLN A 377 9.30 -4.63 28.02
C GLN A 377 9.08 -6.14 28.12
N ARG A 378 7.88 -6.60 27.76
CA ARG A 378 7.52 -8.03 27.66
C ARG A 378 7.88 -8.65 26.32
N THR A 379 8.12 -7.84 25.29
CA THR A 379 8.70 -8.32 24.03
C THR A 379 10.16 -8.68 24.25
N ASP A 380 10.49 -9.94 24.00
CA ASP A 380 11.87 -10.39 23.78
C ASP A 380 12.55 -9.49 22.73
N ASP A 381 13.87 -9.31 22.79
CA ASP A 381 14.59 -8.41 21.89
C ASP A 381 14.41 -8.79 20.39
N ALA A 382 14.00 -10.03 20.10
CA ALA A 382 13.54 -10.48 18.78
C ALA A 382 12.21 -9.85 18.33
N ALA A 383 11.24 -9.67 19.23
CA ALA A 383 9.92 -9.13 18.94
C ALA A 383 9.90 -7.59 18.84
N LYS A 384 10.93 -6.91 19.39
CA LYS A 384 11.22 -5.48 19.12
C LYS A 384 11.60 -5.21 17.65
N LEU A 385 12.21 -6.20 16.99
CA LEU A 385 12.64 -6.14 15.59
C LEU A 385 11.56 -6.69 14.63
N GLU A 386 10.68 -7.59 15.08
CA GLU A 386 9.53 -8.13 14.33
C GLU A 386 8.55 -7.07 13.78
N VAL A 387 8.46 -5.90 14.41
CA VAL A 387 7.45 -4.87 14.06
C VAL A 387 7.82 -4.07 12.82
N GLN A 388 9.05 -4.24 12.32
CA GLN A 388 9.55 -3.51 11.17
C GLN A 388 9.47 -4.31 9.85
N ALA A 389 9.11 -5.61 9.87
CA ALA A 389 9.08 -6.47 8.68
C ALA A 389 7.66 -6.74 8.11
N ASP A 390 7.57 -6.96 6.78
CA ASP A 390 6.33 -7.05 5.98
C ASP A 390 5.43 -8.28 6.31
N PRO A 391 4.15 -8.07 6.69
CA PRO A 391 3.23 -9.13 7.10
C PRO A 391 2.78 -10.12 6.01
N LYS A 392 2.82 -9.73 4.72
CA LYS A 392 2.40 -10.62 3.61
C LYS A 392 3.26 -11.88 3.50
N LEU A 393 4.50 -11.80 3.96
CA LEU A 393 5.45 -12.92 3.95
C LEU A 393 5.09 -13.99 5.00
N LYS A 394 4.53 -13.59 6.15
CA LYS A 394 4.22 -14.52 7.26
C LYS A 394 3.00 -15.39 6.95
N GLN A 395 1.91 -14.84 6.41
CA GLN A 395 0.64 -15.57 6.27
C GLN A 395 0.68 -16.73 5.27
N GLN A 396 1.58 -16.69 4.28
CA GLN A 396 1.77 -17.77 3.31
C GLN A 396 2.71 -18.90 3.77
N LEU A 397 3.39 -18.72 4.91
CA LEU A 397 4.35 -19.67 5.48
C LEU A 397 3.78 -20.49 6.66
N TYR A 398 2.46 -20.44 6.91
CA TYR A 398 1.82 -21.11 8.06
C TYR A 398 0.76 -22.15 7.68
N GLN A 399 0.68 -22.57 6.41
CA GLN A 399 -0.37 -23.47 5.92
C GLN A 399 0.13 -24.85 5.43
N SER A 400 1.43 -25.17 5.55
CA SER A 400 1.98 -26.44 5.07
C SER A 400 2.82 -27.16 6.13
N ASN A 401 2.68 -28.48 6.27
CA ASN A 401 3.55 -29.29 7.13
C ASN A 401 4.96 -29.50 6.52
N ASN A 402 5.56 -28.45 5.93
CA ASN A 402 6.82 -28.56 5.21
C ASN A 402 8.01 -28.09 6.06
N ILE A 403 9.12 -28.84 5.96
CA ILE A 403 10.39 -28.63 6.67
C ILE A 403 10.94 -27.21 6.44
N TRP A 404 10.57 -26.62 5.31
CA TRP A 404 10.90 -25.25 4.91
C TRP A 404 10.31 -24.18 5.84
N GLU A 405 9.15 -24.39 6.45
CA GLU A 405 8.57 -23.40 7.37
C GLU A 405 9.41 -23.25 8.65
N GLU A 406 10.01 -24.32 9.16
CA GLU A 406 10.94 -24.27 10.30
C GLU A 406 12.21 -23.47 9.95
N TYR A 407 12.76 -23.70 8.74
CA TYR A 407 13.94 -22.98 8.29
C TYR A 407 13.67 -21.50 7.99
N LEU A 408 12.46 -21.18 7.52
CA LEU A 408 12.03 -19.82 7.19
C LEU A 408 11.58 -19.03 8.43
N ARG A 409 11.14 -19.71 9.51
CA ARG A 409 10.92 -19.06 10.82
C ARG A 409 12.21 -18.48 11.40
N ASN A 410 13.35 -19.13 11.16
CA ASN A 410 14.67 -18.65 11.59
C ASN A 410 15.27 -17.58 10.66
N PHE A 411 14.63 -17.30 9.51
CA PHE A 411 15.12 -16.37 8.48
C PHE A 411 14.73 -14.91 8.74
N LEU A 412 13.69 -14.64 9.53
CA LEU A 412 13.05 -13.33 9.71
C LEU A 412 13.92 -12.22 10.37
N HIS A 413 15.22 -12.47 10.53
CA HIS A 413 16.16 -11.60 11.24
C HIS A 413 17.48 -11.36 10.49
N LYS A 414 17.63 -11.82 9.23
CA LYS A 414 18.88 -11.68 8.45
C LYS A 414 18.61 -11.43 6.96
N ASP A 415 19.52 -10.71 6.32
CA ASP A 415 19.60 -10.60 4.85
C ASP A 415 20.12 -11.89 4.19
N GLU A 416 20.45 -12.90 5.02
CA GLU A 416 21.07 -14.17 4.67
C GLU A 416 20.19 -15.36 5.08
N LEU A 417 19.86 -16.22 4.12
CA LEU A 417 19.23 -17.51 4.37
C LEU A 417 20.27 -18.63 4.23
N ALA A 418 20.70 -19.18 5.35
CA ALA A 418 21.62 -20.31 5.38
C ALA A 418 20.92 -21.59 5.90
N ILE A 419 20.75 -22.57 5.01
CA ILE A 419 20.17 -23.87 5.32
C ILE A 419 21.18 -24.94 4.89
N ARG A 420 22.09 -25.31 5.80
CA ARG A 420 23.16 -26.29 5.55
C ARG A 420 22.93 -27.59 6.32
N GLN A 421 23.36 -28.72 5.75
CA GLN A 421 23.35 -30.05 6.39
C GLN A 421 21.94 -30.53 6.79
N LYS A 422 20.93 -30.23 5.97
CA LYS A 422 19.53 -30.57 6.25
C LYS A 422 18.95 -31.66 5.36
N ASN A 423 19.80 -32.32 4.56
CA ASN A 423 19.41 -33.38 3.63
C ASN A 423 18.32 -32.97 2.64
N ILE A 424 18.26 -31.69 2.27
CA ILE A 424 17.25 -31.15 1.36
C ILE A 424 17.52 -31.63 -0.06
N ASN A 425 16.52 -32.21 -0.73
CA ASN A 425 16.64 -32.68 -2.11
C ASN A 425 16.19 -31.65 -3.16
N GLN A 426 15.26 -30.75 -2.79
CA GLN A 426 14.69 -29.72 -3.69
C GLN A 426 14.34 -28.48 -2.89
N ILE A 427 14.53 -27.30 -3.49
CA ILE A 427 14.18 -26.01 -2.91
C ILE A 427 12.69 -25.76 -3.07
N ASP A 428 11.99 -25.48 -1.97
CA ASP A 428 10.56 -25.14 -2.04
C ASP A 428 10.37 -23.73 -2.62
N ASN A 429 9.30 -23.57 -3.40
CA ASN A 429 8.97 -22.31 -4.04
C ASN A 429 8.71 -21.17 -3.06
N CYS A 430 8.39 -21.46 -1.80
CA CYS A 430 8.21 -20.44 -0.76
C CYS A 430 9.48 -19.61 -0.51
N VAL A 431 10.68 -20.17 -0.72
CA VAL A 431 11.96 -19.44 -0.58
C VAL A 431 12.07 -18.27 -1.55
N PHE A 432 11.59 -18.46 -2.78
CA PHE A 432 11.74 -17.46 -3.84
C PHE A 432 10.81 -16.25 -3.68
N ARG A 433 9.88 -16.29 -2.72
CA ARG A 433 9.03 -15.15 -2.33
C ARG A 433 9.76 -14.14 -1.44
N LEU A 434 10.92 -14.52 -0.88
CA LEU A 434 11.71 -13.68 0.02
C LEU A 434 12.57 -12.67 -0.78
N THR A 435 11.95 -11.75 -1.49
CA THR A 435 12.63 -10.84 -2.44
C THR A 435 13.69 -9.93 -1.82
N ASN A 436 13.70 -9.78 -0.49
CA ASN A 436 14.70 -8.99 0.25
C ASN A 436 16.02 -9.74 0.51
N LEU A 437 16.13 -11.01 0.08
CA LEU A 437 17.35 -11.80 0.25
C LEU A 437 18.56 -11.18 -0.45
N ILE A 438 19.66 -11.06 0.30
CA ILE A 438 20.98 -10.63 -0.20
C ILE A 438 21.91 -11.84 -0.33
N ILE A 439 21.83 -12.79 0.60
CA ILE A 439 22.68 -13.98 0.61
C ILE A 439 21.82 -15.23 0.74
N ILE A 440 22.08 -16.23 -0.09
CA ILE A 440 21.54 -17.58 0.11
C ILE A 440 22.66 -18.59 0.20
N ASP A 441 22.52 -19.50 1.16
CA ASP A 441 23.43 -20.61 1.34
C ASP A 441 22.67 -21.91 1.59
N PHE A 442 22.69 -22.76 0.58
CA PHE A 442 22.09 -24.10 0.59
C PHE A 442 23.15 -25.20 0.57
N SER A 443 24.37 -24.89 1.01
CA SER A 443 25.50 -25.81 0.94
C SER A 443 25.28 -27.06 1.80
N GLN A 444 25.91 -28.18 1.44
CA GLN A 444 25.85 -29.44 2.19
C GLN A 444 24.43 -30.00 2.30
N ASN A 445 23.72 -30.06 1.17
CA ASN A 445 22.42 -30.72 1.05
C ASN A 445 22.47 -31.74 -0.11
N ASN A 446 21.31 -32.20 -0.57
CA ASN A 446 21.15 -33.18 -1.63
C ASN A 446 20.48 -32.56 -2.87
N ILE A 447 20.61 -31.25 -3.09
CA ILE A 447 19.89 -30.53 -4.16
C ILE A 447 20.41 -30.95 -5.53
N GLU A 448 19.52 -31.30 -6.45
CA GLU A 448 19.87 -31.75 -7.81
C GLU A 448 19.68 -30.68 -8.89
N ILE A 449 18.78 -29.71 -8.65
CA ILE A 449 18.37 -28.69 -9.62
C ILE A 449 18.23 -27.33 -8.94
N ILE A 450 18.78 -26.28 -9.55
CA ILE A 450 18.45 -24.88 -9.22
C ILE A 450 17.33 -24.40 -10.16
N PRO A 451 16.11 -24.09 -9.67
CA PRO A 451 14.95 -23.80 -10.51
C PRO A 451 14.93 -22.36 -11.05
N ASP A 452 14.14 -22.12 -12.11
CA ASP A 452 13.94 -20.80 -12.73
C ASP A 452 13.37 -19.75 -11.76
N SER A 453 12.64 -20.19 -10.74
CA SER A 453 12.07 -19.34 -9.70
C SER A 453 13.12 -18.52 -8.95
N ILE A 454 14.41 -18.88 -8.99
CA ILE A 454 15.50 -18.07 -8.44
C ILE A 454 15.55 -16.64 -9.04
N GLN A 455 14.97 -16.44 -10.23
CA GLN A 455 14.81 -15.12 -10.84
C GLN A 455 14.04 -14.14 -9.95
N GLN A 456 13.20 -14.61 -9.02
CA GLN A 456 12.42 -13.72 -8.15
C GLN A 456 13.31 -12.99 -7.12
N LEU A 457 14.51 -13.50 -6.84
CA LEU A 457 15.43 -12.99 -5.83
C LEU A 457 16.44 -12.00 -6.43
N GLN A 458 15.94 -10.88 -6.97
CA GLN A 458 16.74 -9.91 -7.73
C GLN A 458 17.82 -9.18 -6.91
N ASN A 459 17.68 -9.12 -5.58
CA ASN A 459 18.62 -8.42 -4.69
C ASN A 459 19.82 -9.29 -4.24
N LEU A 460 19.93 -10.53 -4.74
CA LEU A 460 20.99 -11.45 -4.33
C LEU A 460 22.36 -10.96 -4.77
N LYS A 461 23.27 -10.87 -3.78
CA LYS A 461 24.69 -10.59 -3.96
C LYS A 461 25.56 -11.83 -3.81
N LYS A 462 25.16 -12.80 -2.98
CA LYS A 462 25.92 -14.03 -2.76
C LYS A 462 25.04 -15.26 -2.81
N VAL A 463 25.46 -16.25 -3.59
CA VAL A 463 24.75 -17.52 -3.78
C VAL A 463 25.70 -18.68 -3.54
N CYS A 464 25.42 -19.50 -2.53
CA CYS A 464 26.22 -20.65 -2.14
C CYS A 464 25.40 -21.95 -2.22
N PHE A 465 25.89 -22.90 -3.02
CA PHE A 465 25.30 -24.23 -3.23
C PHE A 465 26.35 -25.32 -3.15
N ASN A 466 27.42 -25.09 -2.37
CA ASN A 466 28.54 -26.01 -2.28
C ASN A 466 28.11 -27.38 -1.73
N GLU A 467 28.77 -28.47 -2.13
CA GLU A 467 28.54 -29.81 -1.59
C GLU A 467 27.07 -30.26 -1.72
N ASN A 468 26.54 -30.22 -2.96
CA ASN A 468 25.20 -30.72 -3.30
C ASN A 468 25.30 -31.79 -4.41
N LYS A 469 24.18 -32.14 -5.06
CA LYS A 469 24.11 -33.10 -6.16
C LYS A 469 23.71 -32.43 -7.48
N ILE A 470 24.00 -31.14 -7.63
CA ILE A 470 23.47 -30.33 -8.74
C ILE A 470 24.01 -30.84 -10.07
N THR A 471 23.08 -31.13 -10.98
CA THR A 471 23.36 -31.52 -12.38
C THR A 471 22.79 -30.52 -13.37
N GLN A 472 21.72 -29.81 -13.00
CA GLN A 472 21.03 -28.82 -13.83
C GLN A 472 20.97 -27.47 -13.11
N ILE A 473 21.31 -26.40 -13.82
CA ILE A 473 21.27 -25.03 -13.31
C ILE A 473 20.40 -24.20 -14.26
N SER A 474 19.42 -23.49 -13.69
CA SER A 474 18.60 -22.53 -14.43
C SER A 474 19.43 -21.40 -15.06
N LEU A 475 19.04 -20.99 -16.28
CA LEU A 475 19.57 -19.80 -16.94
C LEU A 475 19.30 -18.51 -16.13
N CYS A 476 18.23 -18.49 -15.33
CA CYS A 476 17.84 -17.34 -14.52
C CYS A 476 18.88 -16.97 -13.47
N LEU A 477 19.63 -17.94 -12.93
CA LEU A 477 20.73 -17.67 -11.98
C LEU A 477 21.83 -16.81 -12.62
N PHE A 478 22.09 -17.03 -13.91
CA PHE A 478 23.13 -16.32 -14.68
C PHE A 478 22.68 -14.95 -15.21
N ASN A 479 21.51 -14.48 -14.76
CA ASN A 479 20.97 -13.15 -15.10
C ASN A 479 20.65 -12.29 -13.85
N LEU A 480 21.08 -12.72 -12.66
CA LEU A 480 20.97 -11.94 -11.43
C LEU A 480 22.00 -10.80 -11.44
N ARG A 481 21.52 -9.58 -11.71
CA ARG A 481 22.39 -8.43 -12.03
C ARG A 481 23.25 -7.95 -10.86
N ASP A 482 22.78 -8.12 -9.64
CA ASP A 482 23.47 -7.69 -8.43
C ASP A 482 24.39 -8.77 -7.83
N LEU A 483 24.48 -9.93 -8.48
CA LEU A 483 25.27 -11.05 -8.00
C LEU A 483 26.78 -10.74 -8.05
N VAL A 484 27.42 -10.87 -6.89
CA VAL A 484 28.85 -10.61 -6.66
C VAL A 484 29.62 -11.92 -6.47
N GLU A 485 29.04 -12.89 -5.77
CA GLU A 485 29.68 -14.16 -5.44
C GLU A 485 28.77 -15.35 -5.78
N LEU A 486 29.31 -16.31 -6.55
CA LEU A 486 28.62 -17.55 -6.89
C LEU A 486 29.52 -18.76 -6.56
N GLU A 487 29.06 -19.58 -5.62
CA GLU A 487 29.78 -20.76 -5.15
C GLU A 487 28.97 -22.04 -5.40
N LEU A 488 29.50 -22.93 -6.24
CA LEU A 488 28.89 -24.18 -6.72
C LEU A 488 29.83 -25.38 -6.57
N ARG A 489 30.79 -25.29 -5.65
CA ARG A 489 31.84 -26.30 -5.44
C ARG A 489 31.26 -27.66 -5.06
N GLN A 490 31.89 -28.75 -5.45
CA GLN A 490 31.54 -30.12 -5.04
C GLN A 490 30.09 -30.48 -5.40
N ASN A 491 29.78 -30.38 -6.69
CA ASN A 491 28.50 -30.77 -7.29
C ASN A 491 28.75 -31.77 -8.44
N LYS A 492 27.77 -32.00 -9.31
CA LYS A 492 27.85 -32.89 -10.48
C LYS A 492 27.68 -32.12 -11.79
N ILE A 493 28.12 -30.86 -11.82
CA ILE A 493 27.91 -29.97 -12.97
C ILE A 493 28.85 -30.39 -14.10
N GLN A 494 28.28 -30.71 -15.26
CA GLN A 494 29.00 -31.03 -16.49
C GLN A 494 28.94 -29.89 -17.51
N PHE A 495 27.80 -29.20 -17.57
CA PHE A 495 27.51 -28.16 -18.55
C PHE A 495 27.03 -26.88 -17.86
N LEU A 496 27.39 -25.75 -18.45
CA LEU A 496 26.98 -24.40 -18.07
C LEU A 496 26.46 -23.69 -19.34
N PRO A 497 25.64 -22.64 -19.19
CA PRO A 497 25.07 -21.92 -20.34
C PRO A 497 26.13 -21.33 -21.28
N SER A 498 25.73 -21.05 -22.52
CA SER A 498 26.59 -20.34 -23.48
C SER A 498 26.61 -18.84 -23.20
N LYS A 499 27.65 -18.14 -23.67
CA LYS A 499 27.82 -16.68 -23.48
C LYS A 499 26.61 -15.82 -23.86
N GLU A 500 25.81 -16.24 -24.83
CA GLU A 500 24.61 -15.50 -25.25
C GLU A 500 23.49 -15.50 -24.19
N GLN A 501 23.59 -16.39 -23.20
CA GLN A 501 22.58 -16.64 -22.17
C GLN A 501 22.97 -16.09 -20.79
N VAL A 502 24.16 -15.49 -20.66
CA VAL A 502 24.74 -15.06 -19.38
C VAL A 502 24.90 -13.54 -19.32
N TYR A 503 24.39 -12.93 -18.25
CA TYR A 503 24.59 -11.51 -17.96
C TYR A 503 24.78 -11.28 -16.45
N LEU A 504 26.05 -11.25 -16.02
CA LEU A 504 26.47 -11.05 -14.62
C LEU A 504 27.47 -9.87 -14.51
N PRO A 505 27.00 -8.62 -14.60
CA PRO A 505 27.88 -7.44 -14.69
C PRO A 505 28.68 -7.15 -13.41
N ASN A 506 28.27 -7.73 -12.28
CA ASN A 506 28.84 -7.46 -10.97
C ASN A 506 29.61 -8.64 -10.35
N LEU A 507 29.76 -9.77 -11.05
CA LEU A 507 30.36 -10.98 -10.48
C LEU A 507 31.88 -10.80 -10.27
N ILE A 508 32.32 -10.98 -9.02
CA ILE A 508 33.73 -10.87 -8.59
C ILE A 508 34.32 -12.24 -8.25
N HIS A 509 33.51 -13.14 -7.70
CA HIS A 509 33.94 -14.46 -7.26
C HIS A 509 33.08 -15.58 -7.88
N LEU A 510 33.75 -16.57 -8.48
CA LEU A 510 33.13 -17.77 -9.01
C LEU A 510 33.90 -19.02 -8.57
N ASP A 511 33.23 -19.90 -7.83
CA ASP A 511 33.75 -21.21 -7.45
C ASP A 511 32.93 -22.34 -8.11
N LEU A 512 33.60 -23.13 -8.94
CA LEU A 512 33.08 -24.29 -9.65
C LEU A 512 33.95 -25.53 -9.38
N GLY A 513 34.78 -25.53 -8.34
CA GLY A 513 35.68 -26.64 -8.04
C GLY A 513 34.95 -27.95 -7.71
N LYS A 514 35.60 -29.10 -7.82
CA LYS A 514 35.04 -30.44 -7.54
C LYS A 514 33.75 -30.71 -8.33
N ASN A 515 33.73 -30.38 -9.61
CA ASN A 515 32.62 -30.69 -10.53
C ASN A 515 33.11 -31.63 -11.64
N GLN A 516 32.36 -31.73 -12.74
CA GLN A 516 32.66 -32.61 -13.88
C GLN A 516 32.86 -31.80 -15.17
N LEU A 517 33.35 -30.55 -15.04
CA LEU A 517 33.57 -29.68 -16.18
C LEU A 517 34.76 -30.17 -17.01
N GLN A 518 34.54 -30.38 -18.31
CA GLN A 518 35.61 -30.74 -19.26
C GLN A 518 36.32 -29.53 -19.86
N LYS A 519 35.66 -28.37 -19.86
CA LYS A 519 36.19 -27.12 -20.43
C LYS A 519 35.78 -25.94 -19.57
N ILE A 520 36.56 -24.87 -19.62
CA ILE A 520 36.20 -23.58 -19.03
C ILE A 520 35.08 -22.95 -19.88
N PRO A 521 33.94 -22.53 -19.28
CA PRO A 521 32.82 -21.94 -20.01
C PRO A 521 33.21 -20.69 -20.81
N ASN A 522 32.60 -20.52 -21.98
CA ASN A 522 32.98 -19.47 -22.93
C ASN A 522 32.52 -18.05 -22.54
N PHE A 523 31.71 -17.91 -21.50
CA PHE A 523 31.26 -16.61 -20.97
C PHE A 523 32.20 -16.00 -19.93
N ILE A 524 33.13 -16.80 -19.36
CA ILE A 524 34.05 -16.32 -18.32
C ILE A 524 34.85 -15.08 -18.77
N PRO A 525 35.35 -14.98 -20.01
CA PRO A 525 36.05 -13.79 -20.49
C PRO A 525 35.18 -12.53 -20.57
N ASP A 526 33.86 -12.67 -20.55
CA ASP A 526 32.92 -11.54 -20.61
C ASP A 526 32.57 -10.99 -19.21
N LEU A 527 33.03 -11.65 -18.13
CA LEU A 527 32.80 -11.22 -16.75
C LEU A 527 33.81 -10.14 -16.34
N LEU A 528 33.50 -8.89 -16.67
CA LEU A 528 34.42 -7.75 -16.58
C LEU A 528 34.93 -7.42 -15.17
N LYS A 529 34.23 -7.87 -14.10
CA LYS A 529 34.61 -7.65 -12.69
C LYS A 529 35.18 -8.89 -12.01
N LEU A 530 35.34 -10.02 -12.71
CA LEU A 530 35.74 -11.28 -12.10
C LEU A 530 37.21 -11.24 -11.65
N ARG A 531 37.44 -11.37 -10.34
CA ARG A 531 38.78 -11.37 -9.73
C ARG A 531 39.22 -12.74 -9.25
N ARG A 532 38.29 -13.62 -8.87
CA ARG A 532 38.59 -14.93 -8.27
C ARG A 532 37.84 -16.04 -8.99
N LEU A 533 38.58 -16.93 -9.64
CA LEU A 533 38.05 -18.08 -10.38
C LEU A 533 38.64 -19.38 -9.81
N LEU A 534 37.78 -20.21 -9.24
CA LEU A 534 38.16 -21.51 -8.65
C LEU A 534 37.53 -22.65 -9.46
N LEU A 535 38.36 -23.53 -10.00
CA LEU A 535 38.01 -24.61 -10.92
C LEU A 535 38.72 -25.92 -10.55
N ALA A 536 39.31 -25.99 -9.35
CA ALA A 536 40.07 -27.15 -8.89
C ALA A 536 39.24 -28.45 -8.94
N TYR A 537 39.84 -29.61 -9.15
CA TYR A 537 39.15 -30.91 -9.17
C TYR A 537 38.01 -30.98 -10.21
N ASN A 538 38.32 -30.68 -11.46
CA ASN A 538 37.43 -30.87 -12.61
C ASN A 538 38.13 -31.78 -13.64
N GLN A 539 37.67 -31.78 -14.90
CA GLN A 539 38.24 -32.54 -16.02
C GLN A 539 38.74 -31.60 -17.12
N ILE A 540 39.14 -30.38 -16.75
CA ILE A 540 39.51 -29.33 -17.71
C ILE A 540 40.85 -29.67 -18.36
N ASP A 541 40.87 -29.66 -19.69
CA ASP A 541 42.07 -29.96 -20.49
C ASP A 541 42.85 -28.69 -20.92
N SER A 542 42.19 -27.52 -20.95
CA SER A 542 42.77 -26.31 -21.52
C SER A 542 42.23 -25.03 -20.90
N ILE A 543 43.09 -24.00 -20.83
CA ILE A 543 42.72 -22.64 -20.41
C ILE A 543 42.50 -21.66 -21.57
N GLN A 544 42.56 -22.12 -22.83
CA GLN A 544 42.57 -21.25 -24.02
C GLN A 544 41.40 -20.26 -24.07
N SER A 545 40.23 -20.63 -23.56
CA SER A 545 39.08 -19.73 -23.51
C SER A 545 39.32 -18.50 -22.63
N LEU A 546 40.10 -18.60 -21.55
CA LEU A 546 40.45 -17.46 -20.68
C LEU A 546 41.36 -16.44 -21.38
N LEU A 547 42.10 -16.86 -22.40
CA LEU A 547 43.11 -16.04 -23.09
C LEU A 547 42.52 -15.26 -24.28
N LEU A 548 41.21 -15.39 -24.54
CA LEU A 548 40.53 -14.70 -25.64
C LEU A 548 40.39 -13.20 -25.41
N LYS A 549 40.36 -12.74 -24.16
CA LYS A 549 40.24 -11.33 -23.76
C LYS A 549 41.14 -11.02 -22.58
N ASP A 550 41.44 -9.74 -22.40
CA ASP A 550 42.20 -9.28 -21.25
C ASP A 550 41.34 -9.40 -19.99
N SER A 551 41.93 -9.92 -18.91
CA SER A 551 41.24 -10.29 -17.70
C SER A 551 41.88 -9.63 -16.47
N ILE A 552 41.02 -9.24 -15.52
CA ILE A 552 41.46 -8.68 -14.24
C ILE A 552 41.62 -9.73 -13.14
N ILE A 553 41.54 -11.03 -13.48
CA ILE A 553 41.62 -12.12 -12.50
C ILE A 553 42.92 -12.02 -11.69
N GLU A 554 42.77 -12.08 -10.38
CA GLU A 554 43.86 -12.06 -9.39
C GLU A 554 44.15 -13.44 -8.84
N VAL A 555 43.13 -14.30 -8.74
CA VAL A 555 43.22 -15.66 -8.20
C VAL A 555 42.65 -16.65 -9.21
N LEU A 556 43.50 -17.54 -9.70
CA LEU A 556 43.12 -18.66 -10.55
C LEU A 556 43.57 -19.98 -9.91
N ASP A 557 42.60 -20.79 -9.50
CA ASP A 557 42.85 -22.17 -9.06
C ASP A 557 42.29 -23.16 -10.07
N ILE A 558 43.18 -23.87 -10.75
CA ILE A 558 42.89 -24.88 -11.77
C ILE A 558 43.60 -26.20 -11.41
N SER A 559 43.91 -26.41 -10.14
CA SER A 559 44.57 -27.63 -9.67
C SER A 559 43.71 -28.88 -9.85
N ASN A 560 44.30 -30.07 -9.90
CA ASN A 560 43.59 -31.34 -10.02
C ASN A 560 42.67 -31.35 -11.26
N ASN A 561 43.23 -31.04 -12.42
CA ASN A 561 42.57 -31.07 -13.72
C ASN A 561 43.45 -31.86 -14.71
N SER A 562 43.16 -31.79 -16.00
CA SER A 562 43.87 -32.52 -17.06
C SER A 562 44.73 -31.61 -17.94
N ILE A 563 45.09 -30.41 -17.47
CA ILE A 563 45.79 -29.39 -18.26
C ILE A 563 47.21 -29.84 -18.58
N ASP A 564 47.59 -29.88 -19.84
CA ASP A 564 48.91 -30.34 -20.28
C ASP A 564 49.81 -29.23 -20.82
N GLN A 565 49.24 -28.08 -21.17
CA GLN A 565 49.94 -26.92 -21.72
C GLN A 565 49.39 -25.59 -21.23
N LEU A 566 50.29 -24.60 -21.18
CA LEU A 566 49.98 -23.21 -20.85
C LEU A 566 50.74 -22.29 -21.82
N SER A 567 50.01 -21.41 -22.53
CA SER A 567 50.58 -20.46 -23.49
C SER A 567 51.28 -19.29 -22.79
N ASP A 568 52.26 -18.67 -23.46
CA ASP A 568 52.89 -17.43 -23.02
C ASP A 568 51.90 -16.25 -22.99
N ASP A 569 50.77 -16.34 -23.70
CA ASP A 569 49.71 -15.34 -23.74
C ASP A 569 49.16 -15.01 -22.34
N ILE A 570 49.28 -15.92 -21.36
CA ILE A 570 48.87 -15.67 -19.98
C ILE A 570 49.52 -14.40 -19.40
N TYR A 571 50.76 -14.10 -19.79
CA TYR A 571 51.47 -12.90 -19.37
C TYR A 571 50.76 -11.62 -19.83
N PHE A 572 50.26 -11.60 -21.06
CA PHE A 572 49.60 -10.44 -21.66
C PHE A 572 48.12 -10.35 -21.29
N LYS A 573 47.45 -11.50 -21.14
CA LYS A 573 46.01 -11.58 -20.94
C LYS A 573 45.57 -11.53 -19.49
N MET A 574 46.44 -11.88 -18.53
CA MET A 574 46.10 -11.89 -17.11
C MET A 574 47.12 -11.09 -16.27
N PRO A 575 47.33 -9.79 -16.56
CA PRO A 575 48.37 -8.98 -15.91
C PRO A 575 48.13 -8.75 -14.41
N ASN A 576 46.90 -8.93 -13.93
CA ASN A 576 46.52 -8.77 -12.52
C ASN A 576 46.73 -10.04 -11.68
N LEU A 577 47.15 -11.15 -12.28
CA LEU A 577 47.22 -12.44 -11.61
C LEU A 577 48.27 -12.42 -10.49
N GLN A 578 47.84 -12.78 -9.28
CA GLN A 578 48.66 -12.83 -8.07
C GLN A 578 48.79 -14.25 -7.53
N HIS A 579 47.76 -15.07 -7.70
CA HIS A 579 47.70 -16.43 -7.18
C HIS A 579 47.33 -17.40 -8.30
N LEU A 580 48.26 -18.28 -8.65
CA LEU A 580 48.09 -19.30 -9.68
C LEU A 580 48.36 -20.69 -9.10
N ASN A 581 47.33 -21.54 -9.08
CA ASN A 581 47.45 -22.92 -8.66
C ASN A 581 47.22 -23.86 -9.86
N LEU A 582 48.28 -24.57 -10.24
CA LEU A 582 48.36 -25.54 -11.33
C LEU A 582 48.66 -26.95 -10.82
N GLN A 583 48.55 -27.21 -9.51
CA GLN A 583 48.92 -28.50 -8.93
C GLN A 583 48.17 -29.68 -9.56
N ASN A 584 48.77 -30.86 -9.58
CA ASN A 584 48.14 -32.11 -10.01
C ASN A 584 47.46 -31.99 -11.39
N ASN A 585 48.22 -31.56 -12.39
CA ASN A 585 47.81 -31.50 -13.80
C ASN A 585 48.78 -32.34 -14.64
N ASN A 586 48.67 -32.27 -15.97
CA ASN A 586 49.49 -33.01 -16.93
C ASN A 586 50.64 -32.19 -17.51
N MET A 587 51.02 -31.08 -16.88
CA MET A 587 52.02 -30.15 -17.42
C MET A 587 53.42 -30.77 -17.44
N ARG A 588 53.99 -30.93 -18.64
CA ARG A 588 55.38 -31.38 -18.82
C ARG A 588 56.37 -30.22 -18.73
N THR A 589 55.96 -29.06 -19.22
CA THR A 589 56.73 -27.82 -19.25
C THR A 589 55.88 -26.67 -18.73
N PHE A 590 56.53 -25.71 -18.10
CA PHE A 590 55.90 -24.45 -17.68
C PHE A 590 56.47 -23.31 -18.52
N PRO A 591 55.63 -22.39 -19.01
CA PRO A 591 56.12 -21.24 -19.77
C PRO A 591 57.04 -20.39 -18.89
N THR A 592 58.24 -20.12 -19.39
CA THR A 592 59.27 -19.37 -18.66
C THR A 592 58.84 -17.92 -18.42
N ILE A 593 57.88 -17.42 -19.22
CA ILE A 593 57.29 -16.09 -19.08
C ILE A 593 56.67 -15.84 -17.69
N LEU A 594 56.21 -16.89 -17.00
CA LEU A 594 55.63 -16.78 -15.66
C LEU A 594 56.62 -16.15 -14.66
N GLY A 595 57.93 -16.32 -14.88
CA GLY A 595 58.97 -15.73 -14.04
C GLY A 595 58.96 -14.20 -14.01
N PHE A 596 58.31 -13.54 -14.98
CA PHE A 596 58.16 -12.08 -15.05
C PHE A 596 56.81 -11.58 -14.53
N MET A 597 55.88 -12.48 -14.19
CA MET A 597 54.60 -12.09 -13.59
C MET A 597 54.79 -11.71 -12.11
N SER A 598 53.92 -10.83 -11.60
CA SER A 598 53.95 -10.40 -10.20
C SER A 598 53.17 -11.37 -9.28
N LEU A 599 53.40 -12.67 -9.44
CA LEU A 599 52.72 -13.73 -8.68
C LEU A 599 53.21 -13.74 -7.22
N LYS A 600 52.28 -13.65 -6.28
CA LYS A 600 52.49 -13.89 -4.84
C LYS A 600 52.58 -15.38 -4.54
N THR A 601 51.76 -16.20 -5.21
CA THR A 601 51.81 -17.66 -5.07
C THR A 601 51.70 -18.35 -6.42
N LEU A 602 52.63 -19.26 -6.68
CA LEU A 602 52.63 -20.19 -7.79
C LEU A 602 52.80 -21.60 -7.23
N GLN A 603 51.81 -22.45 -7.47
CA GLN A 603 51.84 -23.86 -7.08
C GLN A 603 51.78 -24.74 -8.33
N ILE A 604 52.80 -25.59 -8.52
CA ILE A 604 52.99 -26.42 -9.73
C ILE A 604 53.22 -27.90 -9.40
N ASP A 605 53.12 -28.25 -8.13
CA ASP A 605 53.39 -29.60 -7.64
C ASP A 605 52.48 -30.67 -8.26
N GLY A 606 52.92 -31.92 -8.34
CA GLY A 606 52.14 -33.04 -8.86
C GLY A 606 51.96 -33.06 -10.37
N ASN A 607 52.69 -32.22 -11.10
CA ASN A 607 52.80 -32.26 -12.55
C ASN A 607 53.99 -33.14 -12.98
N PRO A 608 53.94 -33.83 -14.13
CA PRO A 608 55.02 -34.67 -14.64
C PRO A 608 56.21 -33.86 -15.21
N THR A 609 56.48 -32.66 -14.69
CA THR A 609 57.59 -31.83 -15.16
C THR A 609 58.94 -32.39 -14.70
N LYS A 610 59.88 -32.50 -15.63
CA LYS A 610 61.28 -32.83 -15.33
C LYS A 610 62.18 -31.58 -15.29
N LEU A 611 61.66 -30.44 -15.72
CA LEU A 611 62.44 -29.23 -15.93
C LEU A 611 62.75 -28.49 -14.62
N ILE A 612 61.82 -28.53 -13.66
CA ILE A 612 61.96 -27.86 -12.37
C ILE A 612 62.19 -28.95 -11.33
N SER A 613 63.36 -28.95 -10.69
CA SER A 613 63.71 -29.97 -9.70
C SER A 613 62.83 -29.84 -8.45
N ARG A 614 62.57 -30.97 -7.78
CA ARG A 614 61.74 -30.99 -6.57
C ARG A 614 62.25 -30.04 -5.48
N GLN A 615 63.58 -29.94 -5.34
CA GLN A 615 64.24 -29.04 -4.41
C GLN A 615 63.92 -27.55 -4.65
N ILE A 616 63.67 -27.14 -5.89
CA ILE A 616 63.27 -25.75 -6.21
C ILE A 616 61.79 -25.55 -5.87
N ILE A 617 60.95 -26.55 -6.17
CA ILE A 617 59.52 -26.51 -5.88
C ILE A 617 59.27 -26.37 -4.37
N ASP A 618 59.97 -27.17 -3.55
CA ASP A 618 59.80 -27.18 -2.10
C ASP A 618 60.28 -25.87 -1.42
N LYS A 619 61.14 -25.08 -2.09
CA LYS A 619 61.57 -23.74 -1.63
C LYS A 619 60.53 -22.65 -1.89
N GLY A 620 59.42 -22.97 -2.53
CA GLY A 620 58.27 -22.09 -2.72
C GLY A 620 58.38 -21.12 -3.89
N THR A 621 57.34 -20.31 -4.05
CA THR A 621 57.04 -19.50 -5.25
C THR A 621 58.20 -18.64 -5.75
N VAL A 622 58.87 -17.89 -4.87
CA VAL A 622 59.95 -16.96 -5.27
C VAL A 622 61.07 -17.67 -6.04
N HIS A 623 61.46 -18.87 -5.60
CA HIS A 623 62.52 -19.65 -6.23
C HIS A 623 62.07 -20.27 -7.55
N ILE A 624 60.80 -20.64 -7.66
CA ILE A 624 60.22 -21.15 -8.91
C ILE A 624 60.19 -20.05 -9.96
N LEU A 625 59.74 -18.84 -9.60
CA LEU A 625 59.69 -17.69 -10.52
C LEU A 625 61.09 -17.27 -10.97
N ASP A 626 62.06 -17.18 -10.05
CA ASP A 626 63.47 -16.88 -10.38
C ASP A 626 64.07 -17.94 -11.31
N TYR A 627 63.78 -19.22 -11.09
CA TYR A 627 64.21 -20.29 -11.98
C TYR A 627 63.64 -20.16 -13.39
N LEU A 628 62.33 -19.87 -13.51
CA LEU A 628 61.66 -19.68 -14.79
C LEU A 628 62.19 -18.45 -15.53
N ALA A 629 62.38 -17.32 -14.84
CA ALA A 629 62.92 -16.09 -15.42
C ALA A 629 64.34 -16.30 -15.98
N LYS A 630 65.21 -17.02 -15.24
CA LYS A 630 66.58 -17.35 -15.69
C LYS A 630 66.63 -18.29 -16.89
N LYS A 631 65.58 -19.09 -17.10
CA LYS A 631 65.46 -20.01 -18.23
C LYS A 631 64.77 -19.38 -19.45
N HIS A 632 64.26 -18.15 -19.33
CA HIS A 632 63.65 -17.44 -20.44
C HIS A 632 64.72 -16.95 -21.44
N PRO A 633 64.48 -17.02 -22.77
CA PRO A 633 65.44 -16.51 -23.75
C PRO A 633 65.73 -15.01 -23.53
N LEU A 634 67.01 -14.67 -23.30
CA LEU A 634 67.45 -13.30 -22.99
C LEU A 634 67.04 -12.26 -24.06
N ASN A 635 66.91 -12.70 -25.31
CA ASN A 635 66.52 -11.84 -26.43
C ASN A 635 65.00 -11.61 -26.52
N GLN A 636 64.20 -12.16 -25.60
CA GLN A 636 62.73 -12.14 -25.63
C GLN A 636 62.10 -11.68 -24.30
N ILE A 637 62.85 -10.99 -23.43
CA ILE A 637 62.33 -10.48 -22.16
C ILE A 637 61.10 -9.60 -22.45
N PRO A 638 59.92 -9.92 -21.89
CA PRO A 638 58.70 -9.20 -22.19
C PRO A 638 58.69 -7.80 -21.56
N PRO A 639 57.98 -6.83 -22.16
CA PRO A 639 57.79 -5.52 -21.55
C PRO A 639 56.98 -5.65 -20.25
N LYS A 640 57.32 -4.84 -19.23
CA LYS A 640 56.59 -4.82 -17.96
C LYS A 640 55.17 -4.31 -18.19
N ILE A 641 54.17 -5.15 -17.92
CA ILE A 641 52.76 -4.80 -18.06
C ILE A 641 52.24 -4.23 -16.74
N SER A 642 51.48 -3.13 -16.83
CA SER A 642 50.83 -2.55 -15.66
C SER A 642 49.52 -3.27 -15.37
N PRO A 643 49.13 -3.42 -14.09
CA PRO A 643 47.83 -3.96 -13.73
C PRO A 643 46.69 -3.16 -14.37
N ILE A 644 45.62 -3.85 -14.77
CA ILE A 644 44.37 -3.24 -15.21
C ILE A 644 43.65 -2.71 -13.95
N VAL A 645 43.32 -1.41 -13.93
CA VAL A 645 42.65 -0.73 -12.80
C VAL A 645 41.20 -0.44 -13.14
N ILE A 646 40.27 -0.75 -12.23
CA ILE A 646 38.82 -0.46 -12.35
C ILE A 646 38.38 0.29 -11.08
N ASP A 647 37.48 1.26 -11.22
CA ASP A 647 36.92 2.08 -10.12
C ASP A 647 35.93 1.26 -9.27
N ASP A 648 36.30 0.98 -8.01
CA ASP A 648 35.58 0.13 -7.06
C ASP A 648 34.65 0.90 -6.08
N SER A 649 34.29 2.15 -6.39
CA SER A 649 33.55 3.06 -5.49
C SER A 649 32.16 2.59 -4.98
N VAL A 650 31.65 1.43 -5.39
CA VAL A 650 30.36 0.86 -4.94
C VAL A 650 30.51 -0.24 -3.86
N ILE A 651 31.72 -0.73 -3.58
CA ILE A 651 31.94 -1.98 -2.82
C ILE A 651 32.05 -1.78 -1.28
N ASN A 652 32.33 -0.57 -0.79
CA ASN A 652 32.83 -0.36 0.59
C ASN A 652 31.82 -0.20 1.74
N ASN A 653 30.54 -0.54 1.58
CA ASN A 653 29.55 -0.35 2.66
C ASN A 653 29.10 -1.62 3.43
N GLN A 654 29.70 -2.80 3.25
CA GLN A 654 29.18 -4.03 3.90
C GLN A 654 30.23 -5.01 4.48
N SER A 655 31.48 -4.61 4.72
CA SER A 655 32.52 -5.48 5.31
C SER A 655 32.80 -5.21 6.80
N ASN A 656 31.75 -5.08 7.63
CA ASN A 656 31.87 -4.97 9.09
C ASN A 656 31.06 -6.07 9.82
N MET A 657 31.23 -7.34 9.45
CA MET A 657 30.69 -8.47 10.23
C MET A 657 31.53 -9.74 10.02
N SER A 658 32.86 -9.65 10.18
CA SER A 658 33.73 -10.78 10.60
C SER A 658 35.20 -10.40 10.39
N GLN A 659 35.88 -9.92 11.43
CA GLN A 659 37.34 -10.10 11.66
C GLN A 659 37.79 -9.32 12.91
N GLU A 660 37.24 -9.64 14.08
CA GLU A 660 37.99 -9.49 15.33
C GLU A 660 38.77 -10.78 15.56
N SER A 661 39.96 -10.87 14.95
CA SER A 661 41.09 -11.67 15.45
C SER A 661 42.17 -11.71 14.38
N THR A 662 43.07 -10.73 14.40
CA THR A 662 44.53 -10.97 14.45
C THR A 662 45.29 -9.66 14.23
N THR A 663 46.32 -9.49 15.07
CA THR A 663 47.53 -8.70 14.82
C THR A 663 47.43 -7.17 14.80
N LYS A 664 47.39 -6.61 16.02
CA LYS A 664 48.42 -5.65 16.43
C LYS A 664 49.80 -6.29 16.17
N GLN A 665 50.46 -5.91 15.07
CA GLN A 665 51.91 -5.90 14.99
C GLN A 665 52.36 -5.06 13.79
N ARG A 666 53.30 -4.15 14.07
CA ARG A 666 54.17 -3.40 13.16
C ARG A 666 53.64 -2.07 12.62
N GLN A 667 53.77 -1.06 13.47
CA GLN A 667 54.41 0.19 13.03
C GLN A 667 55.92 -0.04 12.79
N ILE A 668 56.50 0.92 12.06
CA ILE A 668 57.92 1.27 11.88
C ILE A 668 58.61 0.54 10.70
N ILE A 669 58.81 1.27 9.58
CA ILE A 669 60.07 1.96 9.19
C ILE A 669 59.76 2.92 8.01
N GLN A 670 60.14 4.19 8.21
CA GLN A 670 60.62 5.26 7.30
C GLN A 670 60.71 4.97 5.77
N SER A 671 60.64 5.91 4.81
CA SER A 671 60.56 7.37 4.72
C SER A 671 60.73 7.74 3.22
N GLY A 672 60.29 8.94 2.80
CA GLY A 672 60.75 9.61 1.56
C GLY A 672 59.57 10.09 0.70
N LYS A 673 59.18 11.39 0.78
CA LYS A 673 59.54 12.49 -0.15
C LYS A 673 59.34 12.09 -1.62
N SER A 674 58.63 12.78 -2.50
CA SER A 674 58.18 14.17 -2.69
C SER A 674 57.19 14.07 -3.87
N SER A 675 56.10 14.82 -4.03
CA SER A 675 56.05 16.25 -4.36
C SER A 675 54.57 16.59 -4.59
N THR A 676 53.90 17.25 -3.64
CA THR A 676 52.50 17.67 -3.78
C THR A 676 52.37 19.13 -3.36
N SER A 677 52.84 20.02 -4.22
CA SER A 677 52.48 21.44 -4.13
C SER A 677 52.13 22.05 -5.48
N SER A 678 52.38 21.35 -6.59
CA SER A 678 52.01 21.81 -7.93
C SER A 678 50.75 21.15 -8.49
N GLN A 679 50.28 20.02 -7.92
CA GLN A 679 49.04 19.35 -8.36
C GLN A 679 47.78 19.87 -7.64
N MET A 680 47.86 20.24 -6.35
CA MET A 680 46.70 20.79 -5.62
C MET A 680 46.26 22.16 -6.16
N LEU A 681 47.21 23.02 -6.55
CA LEU A 681 46.87 24.35 -7.08
C LEU A 681 46.19 24.26 -8.47
N VAL A 682 46.46 23.20 -9.24
CA VAL A 682 45.83 22.99 -10.56
C VAL A 682 44.45 22.35 -10.42
N GLU A 683 44.25 21.45 -9.45
CA GLU A 683 42.95 20.83 -9.18
C GLU A 683 41.95 21.78 -8.51
N GLU A 684 42.38 22.61 -7.56
CA GLU A 684 41.51 23.62 -6.93
C GLU A 684 41.05 24.67 -7.96
N THR A 685 41.93 25.11 -8.86
CA THR A 685 41.59 26.07 -9.94
C THR A 685 40.72 25.44 -11.05
N ARG A 686 40.70 24.11 -11.15
CA ARG A 686 39.84 23.37 -12.11
C ARG A 686 38.45 23.12 -11.51
N GLN A 687 38.37 22.79 -10.22
CA GLN A 687 37.10 22.65 -9.49
C GLN A 687 36.37 23.99 -9.32
N GLN A 688 37.08 25.10 -9.05
CA GLN A 688 36.46 26.43 -8.99
C GLN A 688 35.91 26.90 -10.34
N ARG A 689 36.64 26.70 -11.45
CA ARG A 689 36.14 27.03 -12.80
C ARG A 689 34.96 26.17 -13.24
N GLN A 690 34.92 24.91 -12.82
CA GLN A 690 33.81 24.01 -13.13
C GLN A 690 32.56 24.32 -12.28
N TYR A 691 32.74 24.76 -11.03
CA TYR A 691 31.67 25.27 -10.17
C TYR A 691 31.08 26.59 -10.70
N GLU A 692 31.92 27.53 -11.15
CA GLU A 692 31.46 28.79 -11.77
C GLU A 692 30.77 28.56 -13.12
N GLN A 693 31.28 27.64 -13.97
CA GLN A 693 30.58 27.27 -15.21
C GLN A 693 29.22 26.61 -14.95
N ASN A 694 29.11 25.72 -13.97
CA ASN A 694 27.83 25.10 -13.61
C ASN A 694 26.83 26.11 -13.03
N LYS A 695 27.30 27.12 -12.28
CA LYS A 695 26.47 28.21 -11.78
C LYS A 695 25.94 29.10 -12.91
N ILE A 696 26.78 29.43 -13.89
CA ILE A 696 26.38 30.20 -15.08
C ILE A 696 25.40 29.41 -15.95
N ILE A 697 25.60 28.09 -16.11
CA ILE A 697 24.66 27.22 -16.83
C ILE A 697 23.32 27.11 -16.09
N GLN A 698 23.32 27.01 -14.75
CA GLN A 698 22.07 27.03 -13.96
C GLN A 698 21.33 28.36 -14.06
N GLU A 699 22.03 29.50 -13.99
CA GLU A 699 21.42 30.83 -14.14
C GLU A 699 20.88 31.06 -15.56
N GLN A 700 21.57 30.57 -16.60
CA GLN A 700 21.09 30.62 -18.00
C GLN A 700 19.92 29.67 -18.25
N THR A 701 19.87 28.50 -17.59
CA THR A 701 18.77 27.54 -17.71
C THR A 701 17.51 28.04 -16.98
N GLN A 702 17.67 28.70 -15.83
CA GLN A 702 16.56 29.38 -15.13
C GLN A 702 16.00 30.56 -15.93
N GLN A 703 16.85 31.39 -16.55
CA GLN A 703 16.38 32.47 -17.42
C GLN A 703 15.65 31.93 -18.67
N GLN A 704 16.16 30.86 -19.30
CA GLN A 704 15.48 30.25 -20.46
C GLN A 704 14.14 29.59 -20.09
N GLN A 705 14.01 28.95 -18.93
CA GLN A 705 12.73 28.41 -18.44
C GLN A 705 11.71 29.53 -18.14
N GLN A 706 12.14 30.65 -17.54
CA GLN A 706 11.25 31.78 -17.24
C GLN A 706 10.71 32.47 -18.51
N TYR A 707 11.51 32.56 -19.58
CA TYR A 707 11.04 33.08 -20.88
C TYR A 707 10.06 32.14 -21.61
N VAL A 708 10.18 30.82 -21.42
CA VAL A 708 9.27 29.82 -22.00
C VAL A 708 7.90 29.82 -21.29
N ASP A 709 7.88 29.94 -19.97
CA ASP A 709 6.63 29.99 -19.17
C ASP A 709 5.78 31.25 -19.47
N VAL A 710 6.42 32.43 -19.61
CA VAL A 710 5.70 33.67 -19.97
C VAL A 710 5.17 33.61 -21.41
N GLY A 711 5.88 32.95 -22.33
CA GLY A 711 5.41 32.72 -23.70
C GLY A 711 4.14 31.86 -23.75
N GLN A 712 4.09 30.80 -22.94
CA GLN A 712 2.95 29.91 -22.86
C GLN A 712 1.70 30.58 -22.25
N LEU A 713 1.89 31.37 -21.19
CA LEU A 713 0.81 32.16 -20.57
C LEU A 713 0.23 33.21 -21.52
N LYS A 714 1.05 33.82 -22.40
CA LYS A 714 0.56 34.77 -23.43
C LYS A 714 -0.31 34.09 -24.49
N ILE A 715 0.03 32.87 -24.90
CA ILE A 715 -0.79 32.09 -25.84
C ILE A 715 -2.11 31.67 -25.19
N GLU A 716 -2.07 31.25 -23.93
CA GLU A 716 -3.27 30.89 -23.17
C GLU A 716 -4.21 32.09 -23.00
N LEU A 717 -3.66 33.27 -22.68
CA LEU A 717 -4.43 34.52 -22.61
C LEU A 717 -5.10 34.85 -23.95
N GLN A 718 -4.41 34.69 -25.07
CA GLN A 718 -4.94 34.99 -26.41
C GLN A 718 -6.10 34.05 -26.78
N ASN A 719 -5.99 32.76 -26.46
CA ASN A 719 -7.07 31.79 -26.66
C ASN A 719 -8.29 32.09 -25.79
N LEU A 720 -8.05 32.50 -24.55
CA LEU A 720 -9.11 32.88 -23.61
C LEU A 720 -9.86 34.14 -24.10
N GLU A 721 -9.15 35.14 -24.61
CA GLU A 721 -9.75 36.37 -25.16
C GLU A 721 -10.59 36.10 -26.41
N LEU A 722 -10.17 35.16 -27.27
CA LEU A 722 -10.98 34.73 -28.42
C LEU A 722 -12.29 34.06 -27.96
N LYS A 723 -12.22 33.23 -26.92
CA LYS A 723 -13.38 32.53 -26.36
C LYS A 723 -14.37 33.48 -25.70
N ILE A 724 -13.88 34.51 -25.00
CA ILE A 724 -14.68 35.60 -24.44
C ILE A 724 -15.40 36.36 -25.55
N LYS A 725 -14.68 36.81 -26.59
CA LYS A 725 -15.27 37.54 -27.73
C LYS A 725 -16.34 36.74 -28.46
N GLN A 726 -16.15 35.43 -28.61
CA GLN A 726 -17.16 34.55 -29.22
C GLN A 726 -18.43 34.47 -28.36
N LEU A 727 -18.28 34.29 -27.04
CA LEU A 727 -19.41 34.21 -26.13
C LEU A 727 -20.18 35.55 -26.03
N GLU A 728 -19.47 36.68 -26.08
CA GLU A 728 -20.06 38.03 -26.10
C GLU A 728 -20.87 38.27 -27.39
N ARG A 729 -20.38 37.81 -28.56
CA ARG A 729 -21.17 37.85 -29.80
C ARG A 729 -22.40 36.97 -29.71
N GLU A 730 -22.28 35.74 -29.21
CA GLU A 730 -23.43 34.84 -29.04
C GLU A 730 -24.51 35.42 -28.10
N LEU A 731 -24.11 36.19 -27.09
CA LEU A 731 -25.03 36.89 -26.17
C LEU A 731 -25.65 38.14 -26.79
N ASN A 732 -24.97 38.81 -27.73
CA ASN A 732 -25.44 40.06 -28.36
C ASN A 732 -26.22 39.83 -29.67
N GLU A 733 -25.98 38.74 -30.39
CA GLU A 733 -26.52 38.52 -31.76
C GLU A 733 -27.72 37.55 -31.83
N ASN A 734 -28.06 36.82 -30.76
CA ASN A 734 -29.12 35.78 -30.83
C ASN A 734 -30.45 36.16 -30.16
N PHE A 735 -31.49 36.32 -30.97
CA PHE A 735 -32.90 36.44 -30.54
C PHE A 735 -33.58 35.11 -30.16
N SER A 736 -32.85 33.98 -30.22
CA SER A 736 -33.36 32.61 -30.10
C SER A 736 -32.96 31.87 -28.81
N LEU A 737 -32.20 32.51 -27.91
CA LEU A 737 -31.82 31.92 -26.62
C LEU A 737 -32.89 32.20 -25.55
N ASN A 738 -33.28 31.19 -24.78
CA ASN A 738 -34.20 31.37 -23.67
C ASN A 738 -33.51 31.99 -22.43
N LYS A 739 -34.30 32.50 -21.48
CA LYS A 739 -33.81 33.22 -20.30
C LYS A 739 -32.81 32.40 -19.45
N PHE A 740 -32.98 31.08 -19.39
CA PHE A 740 -32.08 30.17 -18.68
C PHE A 740 -30.72 30.02 -19.39
N GLN A 741 -30.74 29.83 -20.71
CA GLN A 741 -29.51 29.73 -21.53
C GLN A 741 -28.70 31.03 -21.50
N ILE A 742 -29.35 32.18 -21.47
CA ILE A 742 -28.68 33.49 -21.31
C ILE A 742 -28.02 33.58 -19.93
N GLN A 743 -28.68 33.12 -18.87
CA GLN A 743 -28.14 33.17 -17.51
C GLN A 743 -26.93 32.24 -17.32
N GLU A 744 -26.98 31.02 -17.87
CA GLU A 744 -25.86 30.07 -17.88
C GLU A 744 -24.65 30.63 -18.66
N LYS A 745 -24.87 31.16 -19.87
CA LYS A 745 -23.81 31.77 -20.67
C LYS A 745 -23.19 33.00 -19.99
N ARG A 746 -23.98 33.81 -19.27
CA ARG A 746 -23.47 34.96 -18.48
C ARG A 746 -22.61 34.52 -17.29
N LYS A 747 -22.99 33.46 -16.57
CA LYS A 747 -22.16 32.89 -15.50
C LYS A 747 -20.84 32.35 -16.04
N PHE A 748 -20.90 31.67 -17.19
CA PHE A 748 -19.69 31.13 -17.83
C PHE A 748 -18.75 32.26 -18.30
N LEU A 749 -19.29 33.33 -18.89
CA LEU A 749 -18.53 34.53 -19.25
C LEU A 749 -17.82 35.15 -18.04
N GLN A 750 -18.50 35.26 -16.90
CA GLN A 750 -17.92 35.80 -15.68
C GLN A 750 -16.74 34.95 -15.17
N SER A 751 -16.84 33.62 -15.28
CA SER A 751 -15.74 32.71 -14.89
C SER A 751 -14.51 32.87 -15.80
N LEU A 752 -14.71 33.07 -17.10
CA LEU A 752 -13.64 33.30 -18.07
C LEU A 752 -12.96 34.66 -17.84
N MET A 753 -13.72 35.70 -17.49
CA MET A 753 -13.15 37.02 -17.16
C MET A 753 -12.29 36.98 -15.89
N LEU A 754 -12.66 36.18 -14.89
CA LEU A 754 -11.85 35.93 -13.70
C LEU A 754 -10.55 35.20 -14.03
N GLN A 755 -10.62 34.13 -14.83
CA GLN A 755 -9.42 33.43 -15.32
C GLN A 755 -8.49 34.37 -16.12
N ARG A 756 -9.05 35.24 -16.96
CA ARG A 756 -8.30 36.26 -17.70
C ARG A 756 -7.52 37.17 -16.75
N SER A 757 -8.18 37.66 -15.70
CA SER A 757 -7.56 38.53 -14.71
C SER A 757 -6.42 37.85 -13.96
N ALA A 758 -6.58 36.57 -13.63
CA ALA A 758 -5.56 35.77 -12.94
C ALA A 758 -4.31 35.54 -13.81
N ILE A 759 -4.50 35.21 -15.09
CA ILE A 759 -3.39 35.01 -16.03
C ILE A 759 -2.65 36.33 -16.28
N ILE A 760 -3.36 37.46 -16.41
CA ILE A 760 -2.72 38.78 -16.54
C ILE A 760 -1.91 39.13 -15.28
N GLN A 761 -2.42 38.83 -14.08
CA GLN A 761 -1.68 39.05 -12.84
C GLN A 761 -0.43 38.16 -12.76
N GLN A 762 -0.50 36.91 -13.20
CA GLN A 762 0.66 36.03 -13.28
C GLN A 762 1.71 36.58 -14.26
N ILE A 763 1.31 36.96 -15.48
CA ILE A 763 2.22 37.54 -16.47
C ILE A 763 2.90 38.83 -15.96
N ASN A 764 2.19 39.67 -15.19
CA ASN A 764 2.75 40.90 -14.62
C ASN A 764 3.62 40.66 -13.38
N GLY A 765 3.55 39.47 -12.77
CA GLY A 765 4.35 39.09 -11.60
C GLY A 765 5.68 38.42 -11.93
N TYR A 766 5.82 37.89 -13.15
CA TYR A 766 7.09 37.44 -13.75
C TYR A 766 7.83 38.60 -14.39
#